data_AF-A0A0A2HXZ1-F1
#
_entry.id   AF-A0A0A2HXZ1-F1
#
_cell.length_a   1.000
_cell.length_b   1.000
_cell.length_c   1.000
_cell.angle_alpha   90.00
_cell.angle_beta   90.00
_cell.angle_gamma   90.00
#
_symmetry.space_group_name_H-M   'P 1'
#
loop_
_entity.id
_entity.type
_entity.pdbx_description
1 polymer ?
#
loop_
_entity_poly.entity_id
_entity_poly.type
_entity_poly.pdbx_seq_one_letter_code
_entity_poly.pdbx_strand_id
1 'polypeptide(L)'
;MAQFETKDGGDLESSLQGSTKEVTDTVVTPVLAKSFNLFSACATGITTGNAWAVLGGGIIASLYNGGPPGIIYEFATASFFYCFIAASIAELASAIPASGGVYHWATITAGPRYGRLCGWFAGWLNGLAWAFAVAGNCSMTGSMIVYSYALYHPGFTPQRWHVFVCYLIISWLCCFTVMFCQRALPLISRIGSFFIVLGFIITVLVCAIMPSKNGAGYASNDFVWKDWSNITGYPDGFTFLAGMLNGAFAIGAIDCVTHIAEEIPDARRNIPRALACQVIIGFATGFCYLVSMFYAVTDLPFIVNADSICPLGDIYLQATGSRAGAVGLLTLTIAPIFCATIGCYITTGRTFYVLGRDDATPFSKYIGAISPTWHSPLYATLACGVFLTCVGAIYVGSYTAFEAFIGSFVLLTTASYFLAIFPHLLTGRKNIRPGPFWMGKAGPVVNAVACMYIAVSFVIYCFPYTLPTSPEEMNYTSVITCGLTLLVALWWSPSRSPTATAITHIENQPYIKDTMAGPVQAPRKQTKRIRQTKQKSVTFTGSRKVKCDERQQDGCGVCQKSGLECAGYGVNLCWMTDKKRDIQGLRRRQIRLEQSTSPSISDDEINRILSSLDTISTPSRTVSIGPFAIFSKSEHDDNEDLELQASLENSHQTRDCDSEITPSQFDPVDLSSEIFDIIPNESETSHPEILEMDFSSNWESVIAMMDTPNSPTLSYLRGRSLTIYPSPHSELSMPLFKDHKTSTLMYHYKNHVSELLQPVFHPRNPWRTTYLPFALEGCPDLCLVQNTIPSSGVSISLFHSILSSAAFHLRNVMGGSREYHNLGLQHRAKALRALKFALVAPNNSQQYTVYLTAMLSLVTIDTMTGEDSDFPIHLKGCRQLQRPDHASDALDDSSRQVSSICHFLSLLARTTAHELEPRPWTIEGPFFEEPYFHDDDTNIQYMYGITPYLGNLLQKTCQIAEYLAFYQDGEMPAILLEACSALYDEIFSWGIESESFHLISLEEPTMLEIIRYQALAFHSAIAIFYYRAIENSSPVDLQERVGAIWKNLSLAEDLKDAYSCGDKRAAPMSWPAFIAACEATDRQPWVAWWERVQGYSMGNFKRQWKVIQEIWSIMNSDENVVNWRDALKQSGKLVLPI
;
A
#
# COMPACT_ATOMS: atom_id res chain seq x y z
N MET A 1 8.18 -54.31 -50.88
CA MET A 1 9.47 -53.66 -50.57
C MET A 1 9.34 -53.16 -49.13
N ALA A 2 9.55 -54.06 -48.18
CA ALA A 2 10.81 -54.24 -47.45
C ALA A 2 10.85 -53.26 -46.26
N GLN A 3 10.18 -53.56 -45.13
CA GLN A 3 10.61 -54.51 -44.08
C GLN A 3 12.04 -54.25 -43.57
N PHE A 4 12.18 -53.98 -42.27
CA PHE A 4 12.40 -55.07 -41.31
C PHE A 4 11.92 -54.69 -39.89
N GLU A 5 11.92 -55.68 -38.99
CA GLU A 5 11.27 -55.65 -37.68
C GLU A 5 12.26 -55.42 -36.51
N THR A 6 11.66 -55.26 -35.32
CA THR A 6 12.23 -55.25 -33.96
C THR A 6 13.52 -56.05 -33.71
N LYS A 7 14.38 -55.54 -32.81
CA LYS A 7 14.58 -56.16 -31.48
C LYS A 7 15.47 -55.32 -30.52
N ASP A 8 15.32 -55.64 -29.23
CA ASP A 8 16.23 -55.62 -28.07
C ASP A 8 17.49 -54.69 -28.09
N GLY A 9 17.91 -54.06 -26.99
CA GLY A 9 17.47 -54.14 -25.60
C GLY A 9 18.63 -54.42 -24.64
N GLY A 10 19.15 -53.38 -23.96
CA GLY A 10 20.22 -53.48 -22.97
C GLY A 10 21.54 -52.78 -23.32
N ASP A 11 22.35 -52.55 -22.29
CA ASP A 11 23.81 -52.34 -22.29
C ASP A 11 24.43 -51.22 -23.16
N LEU A 12 24.24 -49.96 -22.74
CA LEU A 12 25.38 -49.02 -22.65
C LEU A 12 25.26 -47.98 -21.52
N GLU A 13 25.03 -48.47 -20.30
CA GLU A 13 24.97 -47.69 -19.06
C GLU A 13 26.37 -47.21 -18.61
N SER A 14 27.05 -46.40 -19.43
CA SER A 14 28.44 -45.97 -19.17
C SER A 14 28.82 -44.57 -19.66
N SER A 15 27.92 -43.82 -20.31
CA SER A 15 28.23 -42.52 -20.95
C SER A 15 27.58 -41.29 -20.30
N LEU A 16 26.80 -41.46 -19.21
CA LEU A 16 26.03 -40.38 -18.56
C LEU A 16 26.65 -39.80 -17.28
N GLN A 17 27.89 -40.16 -16.93
CA GLN A 17 28.66 -39.51 -15.86
C GLN A 17 29.57 -38.41 -16.40
N GLY A 18 28.97 -37.31 -16.90
CA GLY A 18 29.72 -36.28 -17.63
C GLY A 18 29.07 -34.89 -17.78
N SER A 19 28.03 -34.56 -17.01
CA SER A 19 27.47 -33.20 -16.96
C SER A 19 27.07 -32.82 -15.54
N THR A 20 27.83 -31.92 -14.92
CA THR A 20 27.61 -31.46 -13.55
C THR A 20 26.48 -30.44 -13.50
N LYS A 21 25.62 -30.56 -12.48
CA LYS A 21 24.51 -29.65 -12.16
C LYS A 21 24.85 -28.16 -12.40
N GLU A 22 24.18 -27.53 -13.35
CA GLU A 22 23.74 -26.14 -13.18
C GLU A 22 22.30 -26.19 -12.66
N VAL A 23 22.13 -25.85 -11.37
CA VAL A 23 20.81 -25.57 -10.80
C VAL A 23 20.52 -24.11 -11.12
N THR A 24 19.45 -23.85 -11.87
CA THR A 24 18.91 -22.51 -12.05
C THR A 24 18.22 -22.07 -10.77
N ASP A 25 19.01 -21.58 -9.81
CA ASP A 25 18.51 -20.89 -8.63
C ASP A 25 17.65 -19.70 -9.07
N THR A 26 16.33 -19.84 -8.95
CA THR A 26 15.39 -18.72 -9.07
C THR A 26 15.57 -17.81 -7.87
N VAL A 27 16.50 -16.85 -7.98
CA VAL A 27 16.84 -15.90 -6.91
C VAL A 27 15.62 -15.06 -6.54
N VAL A 28 14.88 -15.52 -5.53
CA VAL A 28 13.82 -14.75 -4.86
C VAL A 28 14.49 -13.64 -4.06
N THR A 29 14.77 -12.51 -4.71
CA THR A 29 15.40 -11.36 -4.05
C THR A 29 14.53 -10.85 -2.91
N PRO A 30 15.08 -10.63 -1.70
CA PRO A 30 14.30 -10.13 -0.58
C PRO A 30 13.75 -8.74 -0.90
N VAL A 31 12.42 -8.61 -0.93
CA VAL A 31 11.73 -7.32 -1.09
C VAL A 31 11.73 -6.60 0.27
N LEU A 32 12.32 -5.41 0.33
CA LEU A 32 12.32 -4.58 1.53
C LEU A 32 10.89 -4.23 1.97
N ALA A 33 10.66 -4.21 3.29
CA ALA A 33 9.33 -4.00 3.84
C ALA A 33 8.87 -2.54 3.65
N LYS A 34 7.69 -2.36 3.03
CA LYS A 34 7.05 -1.05 2.86
C LYS A 34 6.74 -0.44 4.23
N SER A 35 7.58 0.51 4.64
CA SER A 35 7.68 1.04 6.00
C SER A 35 7.64 2.58 6.04
N PHE A 36 7.67 3.23 4.88
CA PHE A 36 7.53 4.68 4.74
C PHE A 36 6.19 5.06 4.09
N ASN A 37 5.72 6.26 4.40
CA ASN A 37 4.61 6.93 3.70
C ASN A 37 5.10 8.31 3.21
N LEU A 38 4.27 9.07 2.50
CA LEU A 38 4.69 10.37 1.96
C LEU A 38 5.20 11.34 3.06
N PHE A 39 4.58 11.35 4.24
CA PHE A 39 5.01 12.23 5.33
C PHE A 39 6.36 11.78 5.91
N SER A 40 6.55 10.48 6.18
CA SER A 40 7.84 9.99 6.68
C SER A 40 8.96 10.06 5.63
N ALA A 41 8.63 10.00 4.34
CA ALA A 41 9.59 10.25 3.26
C ALA A 41 10.04 11.72 3.19
N CYS A 42 9.10 12.67 3.29
CA CYS A 42 9.43 14.10 3.46
C CYS A 42 10.28 14.34 4.72
N ALA A 43 9.89 13.73 5.85
CA ALA A 43 10.63 13.79 7.10
C ALA A 43 12.07 13.27 6.95
N THR A 44 12.28 12.11 6.32
CA THR A 44 13.62 11.57 6.05
C THR A 44 14.45 12.49 5.15
N GLY A 45 13.86 13.10 4.12
CA GLY A 45 14.57 14.07 3.25
C GLY A 45 15.01 15.31 4.01
N ILE A 46 14.10 15.92 4.77
CA ILE A 46 14.39 17.09 5.62
C ILE A 46 15.42 16.72 6.70
N THR A 47 15.30 15.54 7.32
CA THR A 47 16.20 15.09 8.40
C THR A 47 17.59 14.69 7.91
N THR A 48 17.72 14.14 6.71
CA THR A 48 19.03 13.79 6.15
C THR A 48 19.75 15.02 5.57
N GLY A 49 19.00 15.98 5.01
CA GLY A 49 19.58 17.24 4.50
C GLY A 49 19.92 18.25 5.59
N ASN A 50 19.05 18.45 6.58
CA ASN A 50 19.25 19.29 7.77
C ASN A 50 19.93 20.67 7.51
N ALA A 51 19.52 21.36 6.44
CA ALA A 51 20.28 22.43 5.81
C ALA A 51 20.74 23.55 6.76
N TRP A 52 19.88 24.02 7.68
CA TRP A 52 20.21 25.13 8.58
C TRP A 52 21.36 24.80 9.55
N ALA A 53 21.35 23.61 10.16
CA ALA A 53 22.39 23.18 11.10
C ALA A 53 23.72 22.93 10.39
N VAL A 54 23.66 22.40 9.17
CA VAL A 54 24.82 22.15 8.30
C VAL A 54 25.46 23.47 7.85
N LEU A 55 24.68 24.46 7.43
CA LEU A 55 25.16 25.81 7.08
C LEU A 55 25.93 26.47 8.23
N GLY A 56 25.42 26.34 9.47
CA GLY A 56 26.07 26.86 10.66
C GLY A 56 27.43 26.21 10.93
N GLY A 57 27.55 24.90 10.75
CA GLY A 57 28.82 24.18 10.91
C GLY A 57 29.87 24.52 9.85
N GLY A 58 29.45 24.66 8.58
CA GLY A 58 30.35 24.97 7.45
C GLY A 58 30.72 26.45 7.28
N ILE A 59 30.22 27.35 8.14
CA ILE A 59 30.17 28.79 7.87
C ILE A 59 31.53 29.46 7.69
N ILE A 60 32.58 28.94 8.35
CA ILE A 60 33.95 29.48 8.35
C ILE A 60 34.49 29.64 6.92
N ALA A 61 34.41 28.57 6.13
CA ALA A 61 34.94 28.52 4.77
C ALA A 61 34.23 29.47 3.80
N SER A 62 33.08 30.02 4.21
CA SER A 62 32.30 31.00 3.45
C SER A 62 32.51 32.43 3.95
N LEU A 63 32.98 32.64 5.18
CA LEU A 63 33.17 33.99 5.74
C LEU A 63 34.29 34.78 5.05
N TYR A 64 35.27 34.08 4.47
CA TYR A 64 36.30 34.67 3.61
C TYR A 64 35.74 35.12 2.24
N ASN A 65 34.56 34.62 1.84
CA ASN A 65 33.93 34.80 0.55
C ASN A 65 32.80 35.84 0.63
N GLY A 66 33.14 37.13 0.62
CA GLY A 66 32.15 38.20 0.60
C GLY A 66 31.47 38.50 1.95
N GLY A 67 31.74 37.74 3.01
CA GLY A 67 31.18 37.96 4.34
C GLY A 67 29.67 37.65 4.44
N PRO A 68 28.95 38.25 5.41
CA PRO A 68 27.51 38.02 5.60
C PRO A 68 26.63 38.15 4.34
N PRO A 69 26.75 39.20 3.51
CA PRO A 69 25.91 39.32 2.31
C PRO A 69 26.27 38.27 1.25
N GLY A 70 27.55 37.90 1.14
CA GLY A 70 27.99 36.80 0.28
C GLY A 70 27.27 35.51 0.64
N ILE A 71 27.42 35.06 1.88
CA ILE A 71 26.83 33.80 2.36
C ILE A 71 25.31 33.74 2.13
N ILE A 72 24.58 34.84 2.35
CA ILE A 72 23.13 34.89 2.14
C ILE A 72 22.77 34.80 0.64
N TYR A 73 23.43 35.58 -0.23
CA TYR A 73 23.11 35.61 -1.67
C TYR A 73 23.64 34.38 -2.42
N GLU A 74 24.79 33.85 -2.03
CA GLU A 74 25.39 32.62 -2.55
C GLU A 74 24.52 31.41 -2.18
N PHE A 75 24.05 31.32 -0.93
CA PHE A 75 23.11 30.27 -0.52
C PHE A 75 21.81 30.32 -1.34
N ALA A 76 21.21 31.50 -1.52
CA ALA A 76 20.01 31.67 -2.32
C ALA A 76 20.24 31.31 -3.80
N THR A 77 21.40 31.66 -4.35
CA THR A 77 21.77 31.34 -5.74
C THR A 77 22.03 29.85 -5.93
N ALA A 78 22.74 29.21 -4.99
CA ALA A 78 22.96 27.77 -5.00
C ALA A 78 21.62 27.02 -4.91
N SER A 79 20.74 27.43 -3.98
CA SER A 79 19.37 26.90 -3.85
C SER A 79 18.60 26.95 -5.17
N PHE A 80 18.65 28.10 -5.87
CA PHE A 80 17.99 28.28 -7.16
C PHE A 80 18.51 27.32 -8.23
N PHE A 81 19.83 27.12 -8.35
CA PHE A 81 20.39 26.15 -9.30
C PHE A 81 20.10 24.70 -8.90
N TYR A 82 20.13 24.37 -7.60
CA TYR A 82 19.78 23.05 -7.09
C TYR A 82 18.31 22.66 -7.37
N CYS A 83 17.38 23.61 -7.50
CA CYS A 83 16.03 23.33 -7.99
C CYS A 83 16.00 22.70 -9.41
N PHE A 84 16.93 23.04 -10.31
CA PHE A 84 17.01 22.43 -11.65
C PHE A 84 17.57 21.00 -11.58
N ILE A 85 18.56 20.76 -10.71
CA ILE A 85 19.07 19.40 -10.43
C ILE A 85 17.94 18.56 -9.83
N ALA A 86 17.25 19.07 -8.81
CA ALA A 86 16.18 18.36 -8.12
C ALA A 86 14.97 18.06 -9.04
N ALA A 87 14.60 18.98 -9.94
CA ALA A 87 13.58 18.71 -10.95
C ALA A 87 14.02 17.64 -11.96
N SER A 88 15.30 17.62 -12.34
CA SER A 88 15.88 16.59 -13.21
C SER A 88 15.88 15.21 -12.54
N ILE A 89 16.29 15.14 -11.26
CA ILE A 89 16.28 13.92 -10.44
C ILE A 89 14.84 13.44 -10.18
N ALA A 90 13.91 14.35 -9.89
CA ALA A 90 12.50 14.01 -9.66
C ALA A 90 11.83 13.42 -10.92
N GLU A 91 12.21 13.87 -12.13
CA GLU A 91 11.75 13.24 -13.38
C GLU A 91 12.28 11.80 -13.51
N LEU A 92 13.57 11.58 -13.23
CA LEU A 92 14.19 10.25 -13.30
C LEU A 92 13.59 9.29 -12.25
N ALA A 93 13.40 9.75 -11.01
CA ALA A 93 12.79 8.99 -9.92
C ALA A 93 11.29 8.70 -10.16
N SER A 94 10.56 9.62 -10.82
CA SER A 94 9.16 9.38 -11.19
C SER A 94 9.02 8.34 -12.31
N ALA A 95 9.95 8.36 -13.26
CA ALA A 95 10.00 7.37 -14.32
C ALA A 95 10.41 5.98 -13.78
N ILE A 96 11.51 5.92 -13.03
CA ILE A 96 12.19 4.71 -12.53
C ILE A 96 12.39 4.83 -11.00
N PRO A 97 11.41 4.40 -10.18
CA PRO A 97 11.53 4.39 -8.72
C PRO A 97 12.26 3.12 -8.23
N ALA A 98 13.57 3.20 -7.99
CA ALA A 98 14.36 2.06 -7.50
C ALA A 98 15.41 2.53 -6.49
N SER A 99 15.71 1.73 -5.47
CA SER A 99 16.60 2.14 -4.36
C SER A 99 18.07 2.31 -4.78
N GLY A 100 18.43 1.87 -5.98
CA GLY A 100 19.71 2.18 -6.62
C GLY A 100 19.84 3.63 -7.12
N GLY A 101 18.73 4.39 -7.21
CA GLY A 101 18.71 5.81 -7.55
C GLY A 101 19.59 6.16 -8.76
N VAL A 102 20.57 7.03 -8.53
CA VAL A 102 21.46 7.58 -9.56
C VAL A 102 22.22 6.50 -10.35
N TYR A 103 22.62 5.39 -9.70
CA TYR A 103 23.30 4.26 -10.35
C TYR A 103 22.43 3.62 -11.44
N HIS A 104 21.15 3.36 -11.16
CA HIS A 104 20.22 2.81 -12.15
C HIS A 104 19.90 3.84 -13.26
N TRP A 105 19.69 5.12 -12.91
CA TRP A 105 19.39 6.13 -13.92
C TRP A 105 20.56 6.37 -14.87
N ALA A 106 21.79 6.52 -14.38
CA ALA A 106 22.97 6.67 -15.23
C ALA A 106 23.22 5.44 -16.12
N THR A 107 22.85 4.24 -15.66
CA THR A 107 22.87 3.03 -16.48
C THR A 107 21.88 3.10 -17.64
N ILE A 108 20.64 3.56 -17.40
CA ILE A 108 19.57 3.56 -18.41
C ILE A 108 19.67 4.78 -19.35
N THR A 109 19.91 5.98 -18.82
CA THR A 109 19.93 7.22 -19.63
C THR A 109 21.03 7.19 -20.68
N ALA A 110 22.18 6.58 -20.40
CA ALA A 110 23.29 6.43 -21.34
C ALA A 110 23.10 5.28 -22.36
N GLY A 111 22.08 4.43 -22.17
CA GLY A 111 21.70 3.37 -23.10
C GLY A 111 22.72 2.24 -23.24
N PRO A 112 22.50 1.27 -24.15
CA PRO A 112 23.23 -0.01 -24.15
C PRO A 112 24.74 0.11 -24.42
N ARG A 113 25.21 1.21 -25.04
CA ARG A 113 26.64 1.40 -25.36
C ARG A 113 27.44 2.00 -24.20
N TYR A 114 26.84 2.87 -23.39
CA TYR A 114 27.56 3.66 -22.37
C TYR A 114 27.02 3.47 -20.94
N GLY A 115 25.83 2.89 -20.77
CA GLY A 115 25.19 2.62 -19.49
C GLY A 115 26.08 1.91 -18.47
N ARG A 116 26.83 0.89 -18.92
CA ARG A 116 27.82 0.18 -18.09
C ARG A 116 28.78 1.15 -17.40
N LEU A 117 29.35 2.08 -18.17
CA LEU A 117 30.36 3.03 -17.72
C LEU A 117 29.74 4.13 -16.84
N CYS A 118 28.66 4.75 -17.32
CA CYS A 118 27.98 5.83 -16.61
C CYS A 118 27.39 5.35 -15.27
N GLY A 119 26.77 4.17 -15.25
CA GLY A 119 26.26 3.52 -14.05
C GLY A 119 27.35 3.28 -13.01
N TRP A 120 28.43 2.59 -13.38
CA TRP A 120 29.54 2.27 -12.47
C TRP A 120 30.11 3.50 -11.76
N PHE A 121 30.48 4.53 -12.53
CA PHE A 121 30.99 5.76 -11.93
C PHE A 121 29.91 6.48 -11.11
N ALA A 122 28.67 6.57 -11.59
CA ALA A 122 27.62 7.20 -10.80
C ALA A 122 27.42 6.51 -9.44
N GLY A 123 27.33 5.18 -9.40
CA GLY A 123 27.14 4.43 -8.16
C GLY A 123 28.31 4.55 -7.19
N TRP A 124 29.55 4.36 -7.66
CA TRP A 124 30.73 4.44 -6.80
C TRP A 124 31.00 5.86 -6.29
N LEU A 125 30.87 6.88 -7.14
CA LEU A 125 31.04 8.28 -6.73
C LEU A 125 29.95 8.67 -5.71
N ASN A 126 28.69 8.25 -5.92
CA ASN A 126 27.60 8.52 -4.97
C ASN A 126 27.82 7.83 -3.62
N GLY A 127 28.22 6.55 -3.62
CA GLY A 127 28.47 5.79 -2.40
C GLY A 127 29.61 6.37 -1.56
N LEU A 128 30.71 6.78 -2.21
CA LEU A 128 31.83 7.49 -1.58
C LEU A 128 31.41 8.88 -1.06
N ALA A 129 30.65 9.65 -1.83
CA ALA A 129 30.14 10.94 -1.39
C ALA A 129 29.31 10.80 -0.10
N TRP A 130 28.32 9.90 -0.10
CA TRP A 130 27.47 9.63 1.06
C TRP A 130 28.25 9.08 2.26
N ALA A 131 29.39 8.42 2.05
CA ALA A 131 30.32 8.09 3.14
C ALA A 131 31.01 9.36 3.69
N PHE A 132 31.55 10.24 2.86
CA PHE A 132 32.18 11.48 3.34
C PHE A 132 31.20 12.45 4.01
N ALA A 133 29.91 12.41 3.64
CA ALA A 133 28.85 13.12 4.38
C ALA A 133 28.69 12.60 5.83
N VAL A 134 28.80 11.28 6.06
CA VAL A 134 28.86 10.73 7.43
C VAL A 134 30.10 11.25 8.15
N ALA A 135 31.27 11.26 7.50
CA ALA A 135 32.50 11.73 8.10
C ALA A 135 32.41 13.21 8.54
N GLY A 136 31.86 14.08 7.68
CA GLY A 136 31.64 15.50 7.98
C GLY A 136 30.65 15.72 9.12
N ASN A 137 29.52 15.00 9.16
CA ASN A 137 28.58 15.13 10.27
C ASN A 137 29.17 14.64 11.60
N CYS A 138 29.98 13.59 11.58
CA CYS A 138 30.68 13.07 12.76
C CYS A 138 31.76 14.03 13.28
N SER A 139 32.57 14.66 12.42
CA SER A 139 33.60 15.62 12.84
C SER A 139 32.98 16.92 13.35
N MET A 140 32.01 17.47 12.61
CA MET A 140 31.23 18.66 12.99
C MET A 140 30.60 18.49 14.38
N THR A 141 29.92 17.37 14.62
CA THR A 141 29.30 17.08 15.92
C THR A 141 30.34 16.89 17.03
N GLY A 142 31.47 16.22 16.72
CA GLY A 142 32.59 16.07 17.67
C GLY A 142 33.19 17.41 18.08
N SER A 143 33.39 18.33 17.14
CA SER A 143 33.89 19.69 17.41
C SER A 143 32.94 20.48 18.30
N MET A 144 31.63 20.43 18.06
CA MET A 144 30.62 21.09 18.92
C MET A 144 30.65 20.57 20.36
N ILE A 145 30.85 19.26 20.55
CA ILE A 145 30.95 18.63 21.88
C ILE A 145 32.24 19.05 22.60
N VAL A 146 33.40 18.97 21.93
CA VAL A 146 34.69 19.33 22.54
C VAL A 146 34.75 20.83 22.86
N TYR A 147 34.17 21.70 22.02
CA TYR A 147 34.04 23.13 22.29
C TYR A 147 33.11 23.40 23.51
N SER A 148 31.97 22.70 23.58
CA SER A 148 31.04 22.81 24.71
C SER A 148 31.69 22.44 26.04
N TYR A 149 32.59 21.44 26.04
CA TYR A 149 33.41 21.10 27.21
C TYR A 149 34.45 22.19 27.52
N ALA A 150 35.17 22.67 26.52
CA ALA A 150 36.21 23.70 26.66
C ALA A 150 35.68 25.01 27.26
N LEU A 151 34.46 25.44 26.87
CA LEU A 151 33.79 26.62 27.45
C LEU A 151 33.72 26.61 28.99
N TYR A 152 33.62 25.44 29.61
CA TYR A 152 33.55 25.30 31.07
C TYR A 152 34.90 24.98 31.73
N HIS A 153 35.91 24.62 30.95
CA HIS A 153 37.22 24.16 31.44
C HIS A 153 38.35 25.03 30.85
N PRO A 154 38.62 26.24 31.37
CA PRO A 154 39.56 27.19 30.76
C PRO A 154 41.03 26.75 30.76
N GLY A 155 41.37 25.65 31.46
CA GLY A 155 42.70 25.00 31.38
C GLY A 155 42.79 23.87 30.34
N PHE A 156 41.70 23.54 29.65
CA PHE A 156 41.65 22.49 28.64
C PHE A 156 41.91 23.08 27.25
N THR A 157 42.99 22.67 26.60
CA THR A 157 43.23 22.98 25.19
C THR A 157 42.63 21.88 24.30
N PRO A 158 41.71 22.21 23.37
CA PRO A 158 41.26 21.26 22.37
C PRO A 158 42.42 20.70 21.53
N GLN A 159 42.31 19.44 21.14
CA GLN A 159 43.31 18.70 20.37
C GLN A 159 42.60 17.84 19.33
N ARG A 160 43.22 17.59 18.16
CA ARG A 160 42.58 16.85 17.06
C ARG A 160 42.08 15.47 17.49
N TRP A 161 42.79 14.81 18.40
CA TRP A 161 42.38 13.49 18.91
C TRP A 161 41.14 13.53 19.80
N HIS A 162 40.84 14.63 20.51
CA HIS A 162 39.59 14.77 21.28
C HIS A 162 38.37 14.69 20.34
N VAL A 163 38.41 15.43 19.23
CA VAL A 163 37.35 15.43 18.21
C VAL A 163 37.25 14.05 17.53
N PHE A 164 38.38 13.39 17.25
CA PHE A 164 38.40 12.05 16.69
C PHE A 164 37.76 10.99 17.62
N VAL A 165 37.95 11.08 18.94
CA VAL A 165 37.27 10.18 19.89
C VAL A 165 35.75 10.40 19.86
N CYS A 166 35.28 11.65 19.83
CA CYS A 166 33.85 11.93 19.66
C CYS A 166 33.31 11.44 18.31
N TYR A 167 34.05 11.68 17.21
CA TYR A 167 33.76 11.17 15.87
C TYR A 167 33.53 9.66 15.88
N LEU A 168 34.43 8.87 16.50
CA LEU A 168 34.32 7.41 16.55
C LEU A 168 33.08 6.97 17.32
N ILE A 169 32.81 7.57 18.49
CA ILE A 169 31.64 7.26 19.31
C ILE A 169 30.35 7.51 18.50
N ILE A 170 30.22 8.69 17.87
CA ILE A 170 29.04 9.06 17.09
C ILE A 170 28.89 8.16 15.86
N SER A 171 29.98 7.93 15.14
CA SER A 171 30.03 7.10 13.93
C SER A 171 29.55 5.68 14.21
N TRP A 172 30.09 5.02 15.25
CA TRP A 172 29.71 3.66 15.60
C TRP A 172 28.31 3.56 16.24
N LEU A 173 27.88 4.55 17.03
CA LEU A 173 26.48 4.62 17.51
C LEU A 173 25.49 4.69 16.34
N CYS A 174 25.75 5.54 15.33
CA CYS A 174 24.89 5.63 14.14
C CYS A 174 24.95 4.35 13.30
N CYS A 175 26.14 3.78 13.10
CA CYS A 175 26.34 2.52 12.38
C CYS A 175 25.54 1.36 13.03
N PHE A 176 25.69 1.15 14.34
CA PHE A 176 24.95 0.11 15.08
C PHE A 176 23.44 0.37 15.09
N THR A 177 23.00 1.63 15.15
CA THR A 177 21.57 1.99 15.02
C THR A 177 21.00 1.56 13.66
N VAL A 178 21.72 1.81 12.56
CA VAL A 178 21.29 1.38 11.22
C VAL A 178 21.38 -0.15 11.03
N MET A 179 22.35 -0.80 11.68
CA MET A 179 22.49 -2.26 11.63
C MET A 179 21.33 -2.98 12.35
N PHE A 180 21.06 -2.63 13.61
CA PHE A 180 20.20 -3.42 14.50
C PHE A 180 18.82 -2.80 14.75
N CYS A 181 18.68 -1.47 14.64
CA CYS A 181 17.43 -0.77 14.97
C CYS A 181 16.55 -0.48 13.73
N GLN A 182 16.64 -1.30 12.67
CA GLN A 182 15.93 -1.13 11.39
C GLN A 182 14.43 -0.78 11.56
N ARG A 183 13.72 -1.45 12.49
CA ARG A 183 12.28 -1.20 12.77
C ARG A 183 12.01 0.16 13.44
N ALA A 184 12.99 0.75 14.11
CA ALA A 184 12.88 2.04 14.77
C ALA A 184 13.25 3.22 13.86
N LEU A 185 13.88 2.98 12.69
CA LEU A 185 14.32 4.08 11.81
C LEU A 185 13.20 5.06 11.42
N PRO A 186 11.95 4.65 11.11
CA PRO A 186 10.86 5.61 10.84
C PRO A 186 10.49 6.46 12.07
N LEU A 187 10.59 5.91 13.29
CA LEU A 187 10.38 6.64 14.54
C LEU A 187 11.52 7.61 14.82
N ILE A 188 12.77 7.18 14.61
CA ILE A 188 13.97 8.01 14.72
C ILE A 188 13.91 9.17 13.72
N SER A 189 13.49 8.94 12.47
CA SER A 189 13.29 10.01 11.48
C SER A 189 12.21 11.01 11.92
N ARG A 190 11.10 10.54 12.51
CA ARG A 190 10.03 11.39 13.05
C ARG A 190 10.50 12.23 14.24
N ILE A 191 11.28 11.64 15.14
CA ILE A 191 11.88 12.32 16.31
C ILE A 191 12.95 13.33 15.84
N GLY A 192 13.78 12.97 14.87
CA GLY A 192 14.75 13.87 14.24
C GLY A 192 14.10 15.08 13.60
N SER A 193 13.01 14.89 12.84
CA SER A 193 12.23 16.02 12.29
C SER A 193 11.64 16.94 13.37
N PHE A 194 11.21 16.39 14.52
CA PHE A 194 10.77 17.20 15.66
C PHE A 194 11.93 18.05 16.21
N PHE A 195 13.11 17.45 16.45
CA PHE A 195 14.29 18.18 16.90
C PHE A 195 14.81 19.20 15.88
N ILE A 196 14.67 18.96 14.58
CA ILE A 196 14.99 19.93 13.53
C ILE A 196 14.10 21.16 13.60
N VAL A 197 12.77 20.96 13.64
CA VAL A 197 11.82 22.07 13.67
C VAL A 197 11.93 22.84 14.99
N LEU A 198 12.05 22.14 16.12
CA LEU A 198 12.22 22.76 17.43
C LEU A 198 13.57 23.50 17.55
N GLY A 199 14.67 22.87 17.15
CA GLY A 199 16.00 23.44 17.17
C GLY A 199 16.12 24.67 16.27
N PHE A 200 15.57 24.61 15.05
CA PHE A 200 15.47 25.75 14.14
C PHE A 200 14.69 26.92 14.77
N ILE A 201 13.47 26.68 15.25
CA ILE A 201 12.62 27.72 15.83
C ILE A 201 13.28 28.37 17.05
N ILE A 202 13.81 27.56 17.99
CA ILE A 202 14.48 28.10 19.18
C ILE A 202 15.73 28.88 18.77
N THR A 203 16.58 28.36 17.87
CA THR A 203 17.83 29.03 17.50
C THR A 203 17.57 30.36 16.80
N VAL A 204 16.63 30.39 15.85
CA VAL A 204 16.20 31.64 15.18
C VAL A 204 15.63 32.64 16.19
N LEU A 205 14.75 32.22 17.10
CA LEU A 205 14.18 33.12 18.11
C LEU A 205 15.23 33.63 19.11
N VAL A 206 16.17 32.79 19.52
CA VAL A 206 17.24 33.18 20.45
C VAL A 206 18.18 34.19 19.78
N CYS A 207 18.65 33.93 18.55
CA CYS A 207 19.45 34.90 17.80
C CYS A 207 18.69 36.20 17.51
N ALA A 208 17.39 36.13 17.17
CA ALA A 208 16.56 37.29 16.87
C ALA A 208 16.07 38.09 18.11
N ILE A 209 16.32 37.63 19.34
CA ILE A 209 15.85 38.29 20.57
C ILE A 209 17.01 38.65 21.52
N MET A 210 17.95 37.72 21.76
CA MET A 210 18.98 37.89 22.79
C MET A 210 19.89 39.12 22.64
N PRO A 211 20.29 39.57 21.43
CA PRO A 211 21.11 40.77 21.28
C PRO A 211 20.44 42.06 21.82
N SER A 212 19.09 42.09 21.89
CA SER A 212 18.36 43.18 22.56
C SER A 212 18.26 43.05 24.09
N LYS A 213 18.60 41.88 24.65
CA LYS A 213 18.43 41.54 26.08
C LYS A 213 19.76 41.47 26.83
N ASN A 214 20.83 41.04 26.18
CA ASN A 214 22.19 41.06 26.73
C ASN A 214 22.86 42.45 26.61
N GLY A 215 22.26 43.39 25.88
CA GLY A 215 22.77 44.75 25.68
C GLY A 215 23.82 44.88 24.57
N ALA A 216 24.10 43.82 23.81
CA ALA A 216 25.09 43.83 22.74
C ALA A 216 24.61 44.59 21.49
N GLY A 217 23.29 44.65 21.25
CA GLY A 217 22.69 45.24 20.06
C GLY A 217 22.70 44.32 18.84
N TYR A 218 21.90 44.66 17.83
CA TYR A 218 21.89 43.93 16.56
C TYR A 218 22.93 44.50 15.59
N ALA A 219 23.45 43.65 14.69
CA ALA A 219 24.28 44.10 13.59
C ALA A 219 23.52 45.06 12.63
N SER A 220 24.25 45.89 11.88
CA SER A 220 23.64 46.88 10.99
C SER A 220 23.03 46.23 9.74
N ASN A 221 22.05 46.90 9.14
CA ASN A 221 21.48 46.46 7.85
C ASN A 221 22.51 46.51 6.71
N ASP A 222 23.51 47.37 6.81
CA ASP A 222 24.58 47.46 5.82
C ASP A 222 25.56 46.27 5.97
N PHE A 223 25.92 45.91 7.21
CA PHE A 223 26.75 44.72 7.51
C PHE A 223 26.13 43.42 7.00
N VAL A 224 24.82 43.23 7.19
CA VAL A 224 24.14 41.98 6.79
C VAL A 224 23.89 41.90 5.28
N TRP A 225 23.65 43.03 4.60
CA TRP A 225 23.14 43.03 3.21
C TRP A 225 23.99 43.75 2.15
N LYS A 226 25.05 44.47 2.53
CA LYS A 226 25.85 45.32 1.61
C LYS A 226 27.36 45.24 1.77
N ASP A 227 27.85 45.04 2.99
CA ASP A 227 29.28 45.13 3.31
C ASP A 227 30.05 43.89 2.84
N TRP A 228 30.22 43.80 1.52
CA TRP A 228 30.94 42.71 0.85
C TRP A 228 32.43 42.72 1.22
N SER A 229 32.87 41.67 1.91
CA SER A 229 34.25 41.50 2.38
C SER A 229 34.91 40.31 1.70
N ASN A 230 35.66 40.56 0.63
CA ASN A 230 36.44 39.54 -0.07
C ASN A 230 37.91 39.59 0.38
N ILE A 231 38.33 38.52 1.07
CA ILE A 231 39.71 38.35 1.57
C ILE A 231 40.39 37.11 0.96
N THR A 232 39.86 36.59 -0.15
CA THR A 232 40.38 35.42 -0.86
C THR A 232 41.55 35.72 -1.81
N GLY A 233 41.70 36.98 -2.24
CA GLY A 233 42.65 37.37 -3.29
C GLY A 233 42.17 37.10 -4.73
N TYR A 234 41.00 36.48 -4.93
CA TYR A 234 40.36 36.36 -6.24
C TYR A 234 39.45 37.58 -6.55
N PRO A 235 39.10 37.83 -7.83
CA PRO A 235 38.07 38.81 -8.18
C PRO A 235 36.69 38.43 -7.63
N ASP A 236 35.89 39.41 -7.20
CA ASP A 236 34.63 39.19 -6.46
C ASP A 236 33.65 38.24 -7.16
N GLY A 237 33.53 38.33 -8.50
CA GLY A 237 32.66 37.45 -9.28
C GLY A 237 33.12 35.98 -9.33
N PHE A 238 34.41 35.69 -9.07
CA PHE A 238 34.89 34.34 -8.84
C PHE A 238 34.65 33.92 -7.40
N THR A 239 34.97 34.78 -6.43
CA THR A 239 34.72 34.55 -5.00
C THR A 239 33.27 34.18 -4.72
N PHE A 240 32.31 34.90 -5.32
CA PHE A 240 30.88 34.59 -5.25
C PHE A 240 30.54 33.18 -5.74
N LEU A 241 31.08 32.80 -6.91
CA LEU A 241 30.84 31.46 -7.47
C LEU A 241 31.53 30.35 -6.67
N ALA A 242 32.59 30.66 -5.92
CA ALA A 242 33.27 29.71 -5.04
C ALA A 242 32.54 29.54 -3.69
N GLY A 243 32.06 30.63 -3.08
CA GLY A 243 31.36 30.60 -1.78
C GLY A 243 30.01 29.86 -1.80
N MET A 244 29.39 29.75 -2.99
CA MET A 244 28.26 28.86 -3.26
C MET A 244 28.48 27.40 -2.83
N LEU A 245 29.73 26.94 -2.62
CA LEU A 245 30.08 25.60 -2.14
C LEU A 245 29.36 25.20 -0.84
N ASN A 246 29.26 26.09 0.15
CA ASN A 246 28.59 25.77 1.43
C ASN A 246 27.08 25.59 1.25
N GLY A 247 26.44 26.45 0.44
CA GLY A 247 25.03 26.27 0.08
C GLY A 247 24.79 24.99 -0.75
N ALA A 248 25.73 24.65 -1.63
CA ALA A 248 25.73 23.41 -2.38
C ALA A 248 25.98 22.16 -1.51
N PHE A 249 26.68 22.29 -0.38
CA PHE A 249 26.82 21.23 0.63
C PHE A 249 25.50 21.04 1.40
N ALA A 250 24.91 22.13 1.91
CA ALA A 250 23.70 22.10 2.72
C ALA A 250 22.42 21.65 1.98
N ILE A 251 22.33 21.86 0.66
CA ILE A 251 21.22 21.37 -0.20
C ILE A 251 21.67 20.17 -1.06
N GLY A 252 22.95 19.80 -1.00
CA GLY A 252 23.60 18.76 -1.80
C GLY A 252 22.89 17.42 -1.84
N ALA A 253 22.33 17.04 -0.68
CA ALA A 253 21.67 15.79 -0.32
C ALA A 253 20.38 15.41 -1.10
N ILE A 254 20.18 15.86 -2.35
CA ILE A 254 18.90 15.70 -3.08
C ILE A 254 18.44 14.24 -3.13
N ASP A 255 19.31 13.30 -3.49
CA ASP A 255 18.92 11.93 -3.82
C ASP A 255 18.62 11.02 -2.62
N CYS A 256 18.77 11.48 -1.37
CA CYS A 256 18.62 10.64 -0.17
C CYS A 256 17.27 9.92 -0.08
N VAL A 257 16.16 10.60 -0.41
CA VAL A 257 14.81 10.02 -0.41
C VAL A 257 14.61 8.98 -1.53
N THR A 258 15.49 8.95 -2.53
CA THR A 258 15.40 8.00 -3.65
C THR A 258 15.90 6.61 -3.24
N HIS A 259 16.73 6.53 -2.19
CA HIS A 259 17.21 5.28 -1.61
C HIS A 259 16.20 4.59 -0.65
N ILE A 260 15.02 5.18 -0.44
CA ILE A 260 13.86 4.52 0.21
C ILE A 260 12.76 4.12 -0.80
N ALA A 261 13.05 4.11 -2.11
CA ALA A 261 12.05 3.95 -3.16
C ALA A 261 11.27 2.63 -3.14
N GLU A 262 11.89 1.52 -2.74
CA GLU A 262 11.22 0.22 -2.63
C GLU A 262 10.37 0.09 -1.34
N GLU A 263 10.57 0.99 -0.36
CA GLU A 263 9.92 0.96 0.95
C GLU A 263 8.73 1.93 1.08
N ILE A 264 8.37 2.66 0.02
CA ILE A 264 7.31 3.67 -0.01
C ILE A 264 6.18 3.30 -1.01
N PRO A 265 4.89 3.45 -0.67
CA PRO A 265 3.79 3.26 -1.62
C PRO A 265 3.71 4.42 -2.64
N ASP A 266 3.27 4.12 -3.87
CA ASP A 266 3.24 5.04 -5.04
C ASP A 266 4.53 5.88 -5.17
N ALA A 267 5.68 5.22 -5.13
CA ALA A 267 7.00 5.83 -5.23
C ALA A 267 7.13 6.78 -6.44
N ARG A 268 6.51 6.43 -7.58
CA ARG A 268 6.47 7.24 -8.81
C ARG A 268 5.88 8.63 -8.62
N ARG A 269 4.94 8.82 -7.69
CA ARG A 269 4.36 10.13 -7.33
C ARG A 269 4.92 10.71 -6.04
N ASN A 270 5.26 9.87 -5.08
CA ASN A 270 5.60 10.33 -3.72
C ASN A 270 7.08 10.74 -3.57
N ILE A 271 8.03 10.12 -4.28
CA ILE A 271 9.43 10.58 -4.26
C ILE A 271 9.56 12.00 -4.86
N PRO A 272 9.01 12.33 -6.05
CA PRO A 272 9.06 13.69 -6.60
C PRO A 272 8.50 14.77 -5.66
N ARG A 273 7.45 14.43 -4.90
CA ARG A 273 6.85 15.33 -3.90
C ARG A 273 7.78 15.54 -2.70
N ALA A 274 8.40 14.48 -2.19
CA ALA A 274 9.34 14.56 -1.08
C ALA A 274 10.63 15.32 -1.44
N LEU A 275 11.15 15.13 -2.66
CA LEU A 275 12.29 15.90 -3.20
C LEU A 275 11.99 17.41 -3.25
N ALA A 276 10.81 17.79 -3.77
CA ALA A 276 10.38 19.19 -3.78
C ALA A 276 10.21 19.76 -2.36
N CYS A 277 9.64 18.96 -1.45
CA CYS A 277 9.46 19.32 -0.04
C CYS A 277 10.80 19.60 0.65
N GLN A 278 11.79 18.72 0.47
CA GLN A 278 13.14 18.84 1.02
C GLN A 278 13.84 20.12 0.55
N VAL A 279 13.84 20.42 -0.75
CA VAL A 279 14.53 21.62 -1.28
C VAL A 279 13.84 22.91 -0.81
N ILE A 280 12.50 22.96 -0.83
CA ILE A 280 11.75 24.15 -0.42
C ILE A 280 11.94 24.45 1.08
N ILE A 281 11.84 23.43 1.94
CA ILE A 281 12.00 23.58 3.39
C ILE A 281 13.48 23.80 3.76
N GLY A 282 14.41 23.15 3.07
CA GLY A 282 15.85 23.36 3.24
C GLY A 282 16.27 24.81 2.94
N PHE A 283 15.81 25.36 1.81
CA PHE A 283 16.01 26.78 1.50
C PHE A 283 15.36 27.71 2.55
N ALA A 284 14.07 27.51 2.86
CA ALA A 284 13.34 28.39 3.77
C ALA A 284 13.93 28.39 5.20
N THR A 285 14.33 27.24 5.72
CA THR A 285 14.98 27.15 7.04
C THR A 285 16.40 27.71 7.01
N GLY A 286 17.22 27.33 6.03
CA GLY A 286 18.60 27.83 5.91
C GLY A 286 18.68 29.35 5.75
N PHE A 287 17.79 29.95 4.94
CA PHE A 287 17.77 31.39 4.69
C PHE A 287 17.36 32.18 5.94
N CYS A 288 16.26 31.79 6.60
CA CYS A 288 15.81 32.42 7.84
C CYS A 288 16.84 32.28 8.97
N TYR A 289 17.51 31.12 9.05
CA TYR A 289 18.59 30.87 10.01
C TYR A 289 19.76 31.82 9.78
N LEU A 290 20.36 31.84 8.59
CA LEU A 290 21.51 32.69 8.25
C LEU A 290 21.23 34.17 8.55
N VAL A 291 20.08 34.69 8.11
CA VAL A 291 19.69 36.09 8.39
C VAL A 291 19.60 36.35 9.89
N SER A 292 18.88 35.51 10.65
CA SER A 292 18.75 35.69 12.11
C SER A 292 20.08 35.60 12.86
N MET A 293 21.00 34.75 12.36
CA MET A 293 22.31 34.52 12.96
C MET A 293 23.26 35.70 12.70
N PHE A 294 23.31 36.25 11.47
CA PHE A 294 24.17 37.41 11.18
C PHE A 294 23.74 38.70 11.88
N TYR A 295 22.44 38.90 12.12
CA TYR A 295 21.97 40.01 12.97
C TYR A 295 22.39 39.89 14.45
N ALA A 296 22.84 38.70 14.89
CA ALA A 296 23.27 38.40 16.25
C ALA A 296 24.80 38.30 16.43
N VAL A 297 25.58 38.42 15.35
CA VAL A 297 27.05 38.56 15.39
C VAL A 297 27.42 40.00 15.73
N THR A 298 28.43 40.19 16.58
CA THR A 298 28.88 41.53 17.00
C THR A 298 30.38 41.78 16.77
N ASP A 299 31.21 40.74 16.78
CA ASP A 299 32.62 40.83 16.42
C ASP A 299 32.99 39.69 15.45
N LEU A 300 32.86 39.97 14.15
CA LEU A 300 33.23 39.03 13.09
C LEU A 300 34.75 38.87 12.95
N PRO A 301 35.60 39.91 13.05
CA PRO A 301 37.05 39.75 13.09
C PRO A 301 37.53 38.78 14.17
N PHE A 302 36.94 38.79 15.37
CA PHE A 302 37.26 37.81 16.41
C PHE A 302 36.95 36.37 15.96
N ILE A 303 35.77 36.13 15.39
CA ILE A 303 35.35 34.79 14.92
C ILE A 303 36.26 34.28 13.79
N VAL A 304 36.73 35.16 12.91
CA VAL A 304 37.56 34.80 11.75
C VAL A 304 39.03 34.59 12.14
N ASN A 305 39.56 35.34 13.11
CA ASN A 305 40.98 35.26 13.52
C ASN A 305 41.22 34.37 14.76
N ALA A 306 40.18 33.79 15.37
CA ALA A 306 40.34 32.82 16.44
C ALA A 306 40.59 31.42 15.88
N ASP A 307 41.64 30.75 16.35
CA ASP A 307 41.91 29.30 16.12
C ASP A 307 40.90 28.40 16.87
N SER A 308 39.61 28.71 16.77
CA SER A 308 38.53 27.98 17.43
C SER A 308 38.19 26.70 16.68
N ILE A 309 38.06 25.60 17.43
CA ILE A 309 37.60 24.33 16.88
C ILE A 309 36.10 24.33 16.52
N CYS A 310 35.32 25.32 16.95
CA CYS A 310 33.91 25.44 16.61
C CYS A 310 33.43 26.91 16.62
N PRO A 311 33.75 27.71 15.57
CA PRO A 311 33.34 29.11 15.46
C PRO A 311 31.82 29.34 15.49
N LEU A 312 30.99 28.34 15.17
CA LEU A 312 29.54 28.42 15.41
C LEU A 312 29.21 28.57 16.91
N GLY A 313 29.99 27.91 17.77
CA GLY A 313 29.89 28.06 19.22
C GLY A 313 30.25 29.48 19.68
N ASP A 314 31.23 30.12 19.04
CA ASP A 314 31.61 31.51 19.32
C ASP A 314 30.54 32.50 18.82
N ILE A 315 29.93 32.25 17.65
CA ILE A 315 28.76 32.99 17.18
C ILE A 315 27.59 32.87 18.17
N TYR A 316 27.27 31.65 18.63
CA TYR A 316 26.23 31.44 19.64
C TYR A 316 26.59 32.03 21.00
N LEU A 317 27.87 32.14 21.36
CA LEU A 317 28.35 32.82 22.56
C LEU A 317 28.18 34.34 22.47
N GLN A 318 28.50 34.96 21.34
CA GLN A 318 28.20 36.39 21.08
C GLN A 318 26.69 36.65 21.12
N ALA A 319 25.91 35.86 20.36
CA ALA A 319 24.46 36.03 20.24
C ALA A 319 23.72 35.91 21.59
N THR A 320 24.14 34.98 22.45
CA THR A 320 23.48 34.74 23.76
C THR A 320 24.09 35.53 24.91
N GLY A 321 25.36 35.94 24.81
CA GLY A 321 26.13 36.51 25.93
C GLY A 321 26.39 35.55 27.10
N SER A 322 26.15 34.24 26.94
CA SER A 322 26.22 33.26 28.03
C SER A 322 26.69 31.89 27.57
N ARG A 323 27.64 31.29 28.31
CA ARG A 323 28.17 29.94 28.03
C ARG A 323 27.08 28.87 28.04
N ALA A 324 26.09 29.01 28.93
CA ALA A 324 24.95 28.09 29.00
C ALA A 324 24.01 28.26 27.79
N GLY A 325 23.85 29.50 27.29
CA GLY A 325 23.10 29.78 26.07
C GLY A 325 23.78 29.17 24.84
N ALA A 326 25.09 29.39 24.69
CA ALA A 326 25.88 28.82 23.61
C ALA A 326 25.82 27.28 23.57
N VAL A 327 26.06 26.61 24.71
CA VAL A 327 25.97 25.13 24.79
C VAL A 327 24.53 24.63 24.59
N GLY A 328 23.50 25.39 25.00
CA GLY A 328 22.11 25.09 24.69
C GLY A 328 21.82 25.09 23.19
N LEU A 329 22.24 26.13 22.46
CA LEU A 329 22.08 26.21 21.00
C LEU A 329 22.92 25.15 20.26
N LEU A 330 24.16 24.88 20.71
CA LEU A 330 24.96 23.78 20.18
C LEU A 330 24.27 22.43 20.41
N THR A 331 23.67 22.17 21.57
CA THR A 331 22.93 20.93 21.85
C THR A 331 21.72 20.76 20.92
N LEU A 332 20.98 21.85 20.67
CA LEU A 332 19.88 21.89 19.69
C LEU A 332 20.34 21.76 18.23
N THR A 333 21.63 21.96 17.95
CA THR A 333 22.25 21.74 16.63
C THR A 333 22.82 20.31 16.51
N ILE A 334 23.38 19.76 17.59
CA ILE A 334 23.94 18.39 17.70
C ILE A 334 22.84 17.32 17.50
N ALA A 335 21.72 17.44 18.21
CA ALA A 335 20.64 16.43 18.16
C ALA A 335 20.10 16.16 16.73
N PRO A 336 19.77 17.18 15.90
CA PRO A 336 19.34 16.94 14.53
C PRO A 336 20.46 16.47 13.61
N ILE A 337 21.73 16.90 13.81
CA ILE A 337 22.86 16.38 13.03
C ILE A 337 23.08 14.89 13.31
N PHE A 338 22.94 14.43 14.56
CA PHE A 338 22.99 13.00 14.89
C PHE A 338 21.94 12.18 14.13
N CYS A 339 20.71 12.68 14.02
CA CYS A 339 19.67 12.06 13.19
C CYS A 339 20.00 12.10 11.68
N ALA A 340 20.63 13.18 11.19
CA ALA A 340 21.10 13.27 9.82
C ALA A 340 22.19 12.22 9.52
N THR A 341 23.14 12.00 10.43
CA THR A 341 24.20 10.97 10.33
C THR A 341 23.62 9.56 10.18
N ILE A 342 22.52 9.25 10.90
CA ILE A 342 21.78 7.99 10.71
C ILE A 342 21.20 7.90 9.29
N GLY A 343 20.61 8.98 8.77
CA GLY A 343 20.14 9.07 7.38
C GLY A 343 21.26 8.86 6.33
N CYS A 344 22.43 9.47 6.55
CA CYS A 344 23.61 9.28 5.71
C CYS A 344 24.10 7.82 5.75
N TYR A 345 24.12 7.18 6.92
CA TYR A 345 24.47 5.75 7.07
C TYR A 345 23.49 4.83 6.33
N ILE A 346 22.19 5.09 6.39
CA ILE A 346 21.17 4.37 5.61
C ILE A 346 21.48 4.51 4.11
N THR A 347 21.78 5.72 3.66
CA THR A 347 21.98 6.05 2.24
C THR A 347 23.26 5.44 1.66
N THR A 348 24.40 5.59 2.34
CA THR A 348 25.67 4.98 1.90
C THR A 348 25.60 3.45 1.99
N GLY A 349 25.08 2.89 3.10
CA GLY A 349 24.95 1.44 3.28
C GLY A 349 24.06 0.78 2.23
N ARG A 350 22.95 1.43 1.83
CA ARG A 350 22.10 0.96 0.71
C ARG A 350 22.76 1.09 -0.64
N THR A 351 23.52 2.17 -0.88
CA THR A 351 24.27 2.34 -2.14
C THR A 351 25.32 1.23 -2.30
N PHE A 352 26.10 0.95 -1.26
CA PHE A 352 27.05 -0.17 -1.25
C PHE A 352 26.37 -1.55 -1.32
N TYR A 353 25.22 -1.73 -0.68
CA TYR A 353 24.42 -2.95 -0.81
C TYR A 353 23.95 -3.20 -2.25
N VAL A 354 23.39 -2.20 -2.94
CA VAL A 354 22.95 -2.34 -4.34
C VAL A 354 24.13 -2.65 -5.26
N LEU A 355 25.26 -1.95 -5.08
CA LEU A 355 26.50 -2.27 -5.81
C LEU A 355 26.98 -3.71 -5.50
N GLY A 356 26.90 -4.16 -4.25
CA GLY A 356 27.34 -5.49 -3.85
C GLY A 356 26.45 -6.61 -4.39
N ARG A 357 25.13 -6.40 -4.42
CA ARG A 357 24.15 -7.31 -5.01
C ARG A 357 24.35 -7.48 -6.52
N ASP A 358 24.79 -6.41 -7.18
CA ASP A 358 25.07 -6.37 -8.62
C ASP A 358 26.51 -6.84 -8.97
N ASP A 359 27.25 -7.44 -8.02
CA ASP A 359 28.67 -7.87 -8.15
C ASP A 359 29.71 -6.75 -8.39
N ALA A 360 29.35 -5.49 -8.15
CA ALA A 360 30.22 -4.32 -8.39
C ALA A 360 31.24 -4.03 -7.26
N THR A 361 31.11 -4.64 -6.08
CA THR A 361 32.01 -4.40 -4.93
C THR A 361 33.02 -5.53 -4.72
N PRO A 362 34.17 -5.27 -4.07
CA PRO A 362 34.92 -6.34 -3.40
C PRO A 362 33.99 -7.10 -2.43
N PHE A 363 34.19 -8.41 -2.28
CA PHE A 363 33.40 -9.27 -1.39
C PHE A 363 31.88 -9.16 -1.59
N SER A 364 31.42 -9.00 -2.84
CA SER A 364 30.02 -8.88 -3.26
C SER A 364 29.06 -9.84 -2.55
N LYS A 365 29.42 -11.13 -2.45
CA LYS A 365 28.67 -12.18 -1.73
C LYS A 365 28.29 -11.84 -0.28
N TYR A 366 29.03 -10.94 0.37
CA TYR A 366 28.74 -10.45 1.73
C TYR A 366 28.09 -9.07 1.69
N ILE A 367 28.64 -8.12 0.92
CA ILE A 367 28.14 -6.74 0.86
C ILE A 367 26.73 -6.66 0.25
N GLY A 368 26.45 -7.51 -0.76
CA GLY A 368 25.13 -7.68 -1.39
C GLY A 368 24.16 -8.59 -0.64
N ALA A 369 24.48 -9.02 0.59
CA ALA A 369 23.61 -9.88 1.39
C ALA A 369 22.77 -9.06 2.41
N ILE A 370 21.49 -9.43 2.54
CA ILE A 370 20.60 -8.96 3.62
C ILE A 370 20.65 -9.97 4.77
N SER A 371 20.71 -9.50 6.01
CA SER A 371 20.63 -10.37 7.18
C SER A 371 19.23 -10.98 7.33
N PRO A 372 19.08 -12.31 7.43
CA PRO A 372 17.76 -12.94 7.63
C PRO A 372 17.17 -12.61 9.01
N THR A 373 18.01 -12.37 10.02
CA THR A 373 17.58 -11.98 11.37
C THR A 373 17.14 -10.52 11.40
N TRP A 374 18.02 -9.61 10.96
CA TRP A 374 17.86 -8.16 11.17
C TRP A 374 17.17 -7.43 10.02
N HIS A 375 16.96 -8.10 8.87
CA HIS A 375 16.29 -7.56 7.68
C HIS A 375 16.97 -6.29 7.13
N SER A 376 18.27 -6.14 7.39
CA SER A 376 19.12 -5.00 7.04
C SER A 376 20.41 -5.46 6.33
N PRO A 377 21.05 -4.61 5.50
CA PRO A 377 22.29 -4.95 4.80
C PRO A 377 23.52 -4.82 5.73
N LEU A 378 23.57 -5.64 6.79
CA LEU A 378 24.54 -5.54 7.89
C LEU A 378 25.99 -5.40 7.42
N TYR A 379 26.43 -6.23 6.47
CA TYR A 379 27.83 -6.24 6.02
C TYR A 379 28.21 -5.00 5.21
N ALA A 380 27.27 -4.43 4.43
CA ALA A 380 27.50 -3.16 3.73
C ALA A 380 27.64 -2.00 4.73
N THR A 381 26.72 -1.90 5.70
CA THR A 381 26.77 -0.87 6.75
C THR A 381 28.03 -1.00 7.61
N LEU A 382 28.41 -2.23 7.98
CA LEU A 382 29.65 -2.51 8.74
C LEU A 382 30.91 -2.13 7.94
N ALA A 383 30.95 -2.45 6.64
CA ALA A 383 32.05 -2.04 5.77
C ALA A 383 32.17 -0.51 5.69
N CYS A 384 31.04 0.23 5.68
CA CYS A 384 31.04 1.68 5.78
C CYS A 384 31.62 2.17 7.11
N GLY A 385 31.21 1.58 8.25
CA GLY A 385 31.73 1.94 9.58
C GLY A 385 33.25 1.71 9.72
N VAL A 386 33.78 0.61 9.16
CA VAL A 386 35.22 0.34 9.10
C VAL A 386 35.95 1.34 8.19
N PHE A 387 35.44 1.57 6.97
CA PHE A 387 36.02 2.56 6.05
C PHE A 387 36.07 3.96 6.67
N LEU A 388 34.98 4.38 7.33
CA LEU A 388 34.87 5.68 7.98
C LEU A 388 35.70 5.79 9.26
N THR A 389 36.03 4.68 9.91
CA THR A 389 37.04 4.64 10.98
C THR A 389 38.43 4.96 10.41
N CYS A 390 38.78 4.40 9.25
CA CYS A 390 40.04 4.69 8.56
C CYS A 390 40.11 6.14 8.04
N VAL A 391 39.03 6.65 7.43
CA VAL A 391 38.95 8.07 7.00
C VAL A 391 39.06 9.01 8.21
N GLY A 392 38.35 8.71 9.31
CA GLY A 392 38.42 9.49 10.54
C GLY A 392 39.82 9.58 11.14
N ALA A 393 40.61 8.50 11.06
CA ALA A 393 41.98 8.50 11.56
C ALA A 393 42.90 9.51 10.83
N ILE A 394 42.57 9.89 9.59
CA ILE A 394 43.29 10.93 8.83
C ILE A 394 43.21 12.28 9.56
N TYR A 395 42.07 12.61 10.18
CA TYR A 395 41.86 13.86 10.94
C TYR A 395 42.96 14.13 11.99
N VAL A 396 43.45 13.07 12.64
CA VAL A 396 44.49 13.18 13.67
C VAL A 396 45.85 13.54 13.06
N GLY A 397 46.20 12.94 11.92
CA GLY A 397 47.47 13.18 11.23
C GLY A 397 47.47 14.47 10.39
N SER A 398 46.46 14.65 9.54
CA SER A 398 46.28 15.84 8.71
C SER A 398 44.79 16.23 8.63
N TYR A 399 44.48 17.34 9.29
CA TYR A 399 43.18 18.00 9.19
C TYR A 399 42.84 18.38 7.74
N THR A 400 43.81 18.93 7.01
CA THR A 400 43.63 19.48 5.66
C THR A 400 43.34 18.37 4.63
N ALA A 401 43.96 17.20 4.80
CA ALA A 401 43.65 16.02 3.98
C ALA A 401 42.25 15.44 4.28
N PHE A 402 41.81 15.50 5.54
CA PHE A 402 40.46 15.06 5.93
C PHE A 402 39.36 16.01 5.42
N GLU A 403 39.56 17.33 5.53
CA GLU A 403 38.63 18.31 4.95
C GLU A 403 38.54 18.19 3.42
N ALA A 404 39.62 17.80 2.73
CA ALA A 404 39.58 17.50 1.29
C ALA A 404 38.73 16.26 0.94
N PHE A 405 38.55 15.30 1.86
CA PHE A 405 37.56 14.24 1.70
C PHE A 405 36.14 14.77 1.90
N ILE A 406 35.89 15.61 2.91
CA ILE A 406 34.56 16.21 3.14
C ILE A 406 34.15 17.11 1.97
N GLY A 407 35.02 18.02 1.53
CA GLY A 407 34.78 18.92 0.39
C GLY A 407 34.45 18.17 -0.91
N SER A 408 35.00 16.96 -1.08
CA SER A 408 34.69 16.12 -2.24
C SER A 408 33.23 15.62 -2.29
N PHE A 409 32.46 15.66 -1.19
CA PHE A 409 31.04 15.30 -1.17
C PHE A 409 30.23 15.99 -2.27
N VAL A 410 30.38 17.31 -2.41
CA VAL A 410 29.61 18.12 -3.36
C VAL A 410 29.99 17.78 -4.80
N LEU A 411 31.28 17.56 -5.08
CA LEU A 411 31.75 17.20 -6.42
C LEU A 411 31.36 15.77 -6.80
N LEU A 412 31.43 14.83 -5.86
CA LEU A 412 31.12 13.42 -6.09
C LEU A 412 29.62 13.16 -6.25
N THR A 413 28.76 13.82 -5.46
CA THR A 413 27.29 13.80 -5.66
C THR A 413 26.91 14.48 -6.98
N THR A 414 27.38 15.70 -7.24
CA THR A 414 27.01 16.39 -8.49
C THR A 414 27.56 15.68 -9.73
N ALA A 415 28.73 15.02 -9.67
CA ALA A 415 29.22 14.15 -10.74
C ALA A 415 28.35 12.90 -10.95
N SER A 416 27.85 12.25 -9.88
CA SER A 416 26.90 11.14 -10.03
C SER A 416 25.62 11.62 -10.74
N TYR A 417 25.08 12.78 -10.32
CA TYR A 417 23.89 13.39 -10.92
C TYR A 417 24.14 13.77 -12.39
N PHE A 418 25.31 14.31 -12.72
CA PHE A 418 25.70 14.62 -14.10
C PHE A 418 25.72 13.37 -14.98
N LEU A 419 26.28 12.26 -14.48
CA LEU A 419 26.31 10.97 -15.20
C LEU A 419 24.91 10.39 -15.46
N ALA A 420 23.88 10.79 -14.70
CA ALA A 420 22.49 10.48 -15.01
C ALA A 420 21.83 11.49 -15.96
N ILE A 421 21.96 12.80 -15.68
CA ILE A 421 21.22 13.87 -16.37
C ILE A 421 21.81 14.18 -17.76
N PHE A 422 23.14 14.16 -17.92
CA PHE A 422 23.79 14.51 -19.19
C PHE A 422 23.49 13.51 -20.32
N PRO A 423 23.53 12.18 -20.12
CA PRO A 423 23.11 11.24 -21.16
C PRO A 423 21.60 11.28 -21.43
N HIS A 424 20.77 11.60 -20.42
CA HIS A 424 19.32 11.82 -20.58
C HIS A 424 19.06 13.02 -21.52
N LEU A 425 19.85 14.09 -21.38
CA LEU A 425 19.83 15.24 -22.28
C LEU A 425 20.32 14.88 -23.70
N LEU A 426 21.49 14.25 -23.83
CA LEU A 426 22.08 13.91 -25.14
C LEU A 426 21.22 12.95 -25.97
N THR A 427 20.57 11.98 -25.33
CA THR A 427 19.67 11.02 -26.02
C THR A 427 18.32 11.64 -26.38
N GLY A 428 18.06 12.90 -25.97
CA GLY A 428 16.79 13.58 -26.18
C GLY A 428 15.67 13.02 -25.30
N ARG A 429 16.01 12.47 -24.13
CA ARG A 429 15.09 11.88 -23.13
C ARG A 429 14.30 10.67 -23.68
N LYS A 430 14.90 9.92 -24.61
CA LYS A 430 14.25 8.79 -25.34
C LYS A 430 14.41 7.43 -24.66
N ASN A 431 15.47 7.22 -23.89
CA ASN A 431 15.79 5.92 -23.28
C ASN A 431 14.91 5.59 -22.05
N ILE A 432 13.97 6.48 -21.69
CA ILE A 432 13.13 6.38 -20.49
C ILE A 432 11.68 6.67 -20.87
N ARG A 433 10.76 5.80 -20.45
CA ARG A 433 9.30 6.05 -20.54
C ARG A 433 8.89 7.08 -19.47
N PRO A 434 8.08 8.10 -19.80
CA PRO A 434 7.67 9.13 -18.86
C PRO A 434 7.08 8.62 -17.54
N GLY A 435 7.42 9.31 -16.45
CA GLY A 435 6.79 9.17 -15.14
C GLY A 435 5.50 9.99 -14.99
N PRO A 436 4.70 9.78 -13.92
CA PRO A 436 3.60 10.65 -13.54
C PRO A 436 4.02 12.12 -13.37
N PHE A 437 5.26 12.37 -12.94
CA PHE A 437 5.93 13.66 -13.07
C PHE A 437 6.90 13.61 -14.25
N TRP A 438 6.67 14.50 -15.22
CA TRP A 438 7.48 14.62 -16.44
C TRP A 438 7.45 16.06 -16.94
N MET A 439 8.62 16.68 -17.11
CA MET A 439 8.74 18.11 -17.43
C MET A 439 8.38 18.46 -18.89
N GLY A 440 7.91 17.49 -19.68
CA GLY A 440 7.41 17.69 -21.03
C GLY A 440 8.42 18.41 -21.94
N LYS A 441 8.09 19.64 -22.37
CA LYS A 441 8.94 20.50 -23.20
C LYS A 441 9.97 21.32 -22.41
N ALA A 442 9.79 21.51 -21.10
CA ALA A 442 10.75 22.24 -20.27
C ALA A 442 11.96 21.37 -19.90
N GLY A 443 11.78 20.05 -19.79
CA GLY A 443 12.81 19.10 -19.36
C GLY A 443 14.18 19.26 -20.04
N PRO A 444 14.29 19.37 -21.38
CA PRO A 444 15.60 19.57 -22.02
C PRO A 444 16.31 20.86 -21.60
N VAL A 445 15.57 21.94 -21.30
CA VAL A 445 16.14 23.20 -20.82
C VAL A 445 16.56 23.07 -19.36
N VAL A 446 15.73 22.43 -18.52
CA VAL A 446 16.04 22.18 -17.10
C VAL A 446 17.29 21.31 -16.95
N ASN A 447 17.35 20.19 -17.69
CA ASN A 447 18.49 19.28 -17.70
C ASN A 447 19.76 19.99 -18.22
N ALA A 448 19.65 20.87 -19.24
CA ALA A 448 20.78 21.63 -19.76
C ALA A 448 21.33 22.65 -18.74
N VAL A 449 20.44 23.38 -18.03
CA VAL A 449 20.84 24.30 -16.95
C VAL A 449 21.50 23.53 -15.81
N ALA A 450 20.95 22.39 -15.40
CA ALA A 450 21.52 21.52 -14.37
C ALA A 450 22.93 21.02 -14.76
N CYS A 451 23.10 20.47 -15.98
CA CYS A 451 24.40 20.03 -16.47
C CYS A 451 25.43 21.16 -16.60
N MET A 452 25.00 22.35 -17.07
CA MET A 452 25.88 23.52 -17.19
C MET A 452 26.35 24.00 -15.82
N TYR A 453 25.43 24.12 -14.85
CA TYR A 453 25.76 24.52 -13.48
C TYR A 453 26.75 23.54 -12.83
N ILE A 454 26.47 22.23 -12.90
CA ILE A 454 27.37 21.21 -12.35
C ILE A 454 28.76 21.30 -12.99
N ALA A 455 28.86 21.44 -14.32
CA ALA A 455 30.14 21.53 -15.01
C ALA A 455 30.96 22.77 -14.61
N VAL A 456 30.31 23.90 -14.31
CA VAL A 456 30.97 25.11 -13.81
C VAL A 456 31.39 24.96 -12.36
N SER A 457 30.47 24.55 -11.47
CA SER A 457 30.75 24.36 -10.04
C SER A 457 31.84 23.32 -9.78
N PHE A 458 31.85 22.21 -10.52
CA PHE A 458 32.87 21.17 -10.38
C PHE A 458 34.30 21.70 -10.64
N VAL A 459 34.45 22.65 -11.55
CA VAL A 459 35.74 23.32 -11.82
C VAL A 459 36.05 24.37 -10.76
N ILE A 460 35.09 25.22 -10.38
CA ILE A 460 35.33 26.33 -9.43
C ILE A 460 35.62 25.79 -8.01
N TYR A 461 34.89 24.79 -7.54
CA TYR A 461 35.09 24.18 -6.21
C TYR A 461 36.40 23.36 -6.10
N CYS A 462 37.16 23.23 -7.18
CA CYS A 462 38.52 22.65 -7.16
C CYS A 462 39.64 23.66 -6.84
N PHE A 463 39.35 24.96 -6.79
CA PHE A 463 40.36 26.00 -6.57
C PHE A 463 40.74 26.18 -5.09
N PRO A 464 41.97 26.65 -4.80
CA PRO A 464 42.36 27.12 -3.47
C PRO A 464 41.42 28.16 -2.89
N TYR A 465 41.19 28.15 -1.58
CA TYR A 465 40.34 29.12 -0.89
C TYR A 465 40.94 30.54 -0.86
N THR A 466 42.28 30.64 -0.79
CA THR A 466 43.03 31.89 -0.65
C THR A 466 44.21 31.96 -1.63
N LEU A 467 44.61 33.17 -2.02
CA LEU A 467 45.83 33.48 -2.76
C LEU A 467 46.66 34.55 -2.03
N PRO A 468 47.98 34.34 -1.82
CA PRO A 468 48.76 33.14 -2.15
C PRO A 468 48.46 31.98 -1.19
N THR A 469 48.38 30.76 -1.70
CA THR A 469 48.02 29.57 -0.91
C THR A 469 49.22 28.88 -0.26
N SER A 470 49.12 28.51 1.01
CA SER A 470 50.07 27.59 1.65
C SER A 470 49.70 26.11 1.40
N PRO A 471 50.60 25.13 1.65
CA PRO A 471 50.25 23.70 1.62
C PRO A 471 49.23 23.27 2.68
N GLU A 472 48.94 24.12 3.68
CA GLU A 472 47.96 23.83 4.73
C GLU A 472 46.58 24.45 4.42
N GLU A 473 46.54 25.60 3.72
CA GLU A 473 45.30 26.23 3.21
C GLU A 473 44.83 25.66 1.85
N MET A 474 45.61 24.75 1.26
CA MET A 474 45.36 24.21 -0.08
C MET A 474 44.11 23.33 -0.13
N ASN A 475 43.19 23.64 -1.06
CA ASN A 475 42.01 22.84 -1.35
C ASN A 475 42.38 21.58 -2.17
N TYR A 476 42.74 20.50 -1.48
CA TYR A 476 43.06 19.21 -2.12
C TYR A 476 41.84 18.43 -2.65
N THR A 477 40.61 18.99 -2.60
CA THR A 477 39.38 18.34 -3.08
C THR A 477 39.50 17.85 -4.53
N SER A 478 40.21 18.60 -5.38
CA SER A 478 40.52 18.22 -6.77
C SER A 478 41.35 16.93 -6.86
N VAL A 479 42.40 16.82 -6.04
CA VAL A 479 43.28 15.64 -5.95
C VAL A 479 42.52 14.43 -5.42
N ILE A 480 41.69 14.60 -4.39
CA ILE A 480 40.85 13.54 -3.82
C ILE A 480 39.81 13.06 -4.85
N THR A 481 39.07 13.98 -5.48
CA THR A 481 38.02 13.65 -6.45
C THR A 481 38.58 12.93 -7.68
N CYS A 482 39.66 13.46 -8.28
CA CYS A 482 40.32 12.82 -9.42
C CYS A 482 41.02 11.50 -9.03
N GLY A 483 41.66 11.44 -7.86
CA GLY A 483 42.33 10.24 -7.36
C GLY A 483 41.37 9.09 -7.07
N LEU A 484 40.26 9.35 -6.37
CA LEU A 484 39.20 8.37 -6.13
C LEU A 484 38.54 7.93 -7.44
N THR A 485 38.24 8.86 -8.36
CA THR A 485 37.69 8.51 -9.68
C THR A 485 38.66 7.61 -10.46
N LEU A 486 39.98 7.87 -10.38
CA LEU A 486 41.00 7.04 -11.00
C LEU A 486 41.13 5.67 -10.34
N LEU A 487 40.99 5.56 -9.01
CA LEU A 487 40.95 4.25 -8.33
C LEU A 487 39.70 3.44 -8.72
N VAL A 488 38.54 4.08 -8.83
CA VAL A 488 37.30 3.47 -9.35
C VAL A 488 37.43 3.08 -10.82
N ALA A 489 38.23 3.80 -11.61
CA ALA A 489 38.57 3.47 -12.99
C ALA A 489 39.60 2.32 -13.10
N LEU A 490 40.54 2.18 -12.16
CA LEU A 490 41.48 1.05 -12.10
C LEU A 490 40.83 -0.24 -11.58
N TRP A 491 39.81 -0.12 -10.72
CA TRP A 491 38.99 -1.25 -10.26
C TRP A 491 38.00 -1.75 -11.32
N TRP A 492 37.80 -0.99 -12.40
CA TRP A 492 36.89 -1.33 -13.49
C TRP A 492 37.35 -2.58 -14.26
N SER A 493 36.57 -3.66 -14.16
CA SER A 493 36.76 -4.86 -14.97
C SER A 493 35.56 -5.09 -15.88
N PRO A 494 35.73 -5.20 -17.21
CA PRO A 494 34.63 -5.49 -18.14
C PRO A 494 33.85 -6.79 -17.86
N SER A 495 34.41 -7.72 -17.09
CA SER A 495 33.76 -8.96 -16.63
C SER A 495 33.09 -8.86 -15.25
N ARG A 496 33.34 -7.79 -14.47
CA ARG A 496 32.62 -7.47 -13.20
C ARG A 496 31.71 -6.24 -13.32
N SER A 497 31.57 -5.71 -14.53
CA SER A 497 30.72 -4.56 -14.82
C SER A 497 29.26 -5.02 -14.90
N PRO A 498 28.36 -4.55 -14.01
CA PRO A 498 26.97 -4.97 -14.02
C PRO A 498 26.26 -4.47 -15.27
N THR A 499 25.35 -5.27 -15.81
CA THR A 499 24.32 -4.83 -16.78
C THR A 499 23.31 -5.92 -17.02
N ALA A 500 23.75 -7.18 -17.12
CA ALA A 500 22.84 -8.33 -17.20
C ALA A 500 21.88 -8.31 -16.00
N THR A 501 22.39 -8.40 -14.78
CA THR A 501 21.59 -8.39 -13.54
C THR A 501 20.79 -7.10 -13.34
N ALA A 502 21.39 -5.93 -13.61
CA ALA A 502 20.72 -4.64 -13.43
C ALA A 502 19.57 -4.41 -14.43
N ILE A 503 19.73 -4.83 -15.69
CA ILE A 503 18.67 -4.72 -16.71
C ILE A 503 17.61 -5.80 -16.47
N THR A 504 17.98 -7.07 -16.21
CA THR A 504 16.98 -8.13 -15.98
C THR A 504 16.19 -7.90 -14.69
N HIS A 505 16.77 -7.33 -13.63
CA HIS A 505 15.97 -6.92 -12.46
C HIS A 505 14.98 -5.81 -12.80
N ILE A 506 15.32 -4.93 -13.73
CA ILE A 506 14.45 -3.82 -14.16
C ILE A 506 13.39 -4.32 -15.15
N GLU A 507 13.67 -5.31 -15.99
CA GLU A 507 12.66 -6.04 -16.79
C GLU A 507 11.71 -6.87 -15.91
N ASN A 508 12.24 -7.53 -14.88
CA ASN A 508 11.46 -8.36 -13.94
C ASN A 508 10.74 -7.55 -12.84
N GLN A 509 10.92 -6.23 -12.77
CA GLN A 509 10.01 -5.37 -12.02
C GLN A 509 8.63 -5.40 -12.72
N PRO A 510 7.52 -5.76 -12.04
CA PRO A 510 6.22 -6.00 -12.69
C PRO A 510 5.59 -4.74 -13.29
N TYR A 511 6.21 -3.57 -13.13
CA TYR A 511 5.79 -2.30 -13.70
C TYR A 511 6.51 -1.97 -15.04
N ILE A 512 7.53 -2.74 -15.43
CA ILE A 512 8.43 -2.41 -16.55
C ILE A 512 8.40 -3.45 -17.68
N LYS A 513 7.91 -4.69 -17.47
CA LYS A 513 7.53 -5.59 -18.58
C LYS A 513 6.65 -4.88 -19.62
N ASP A 514 5.64 -4.14 -19.15
CA ASP A 514 4.73 -3.29 -19.96
C ASP A 514 5.41 -2.15 -20.75
N THR A 515 6.73 -1.95 -20.57
CA THR A 515 7.53 -0.84 -21.15
C THR A 515 8.58 -1.31 -22.16
N MET A 516 9.02 -2.57 -22.10
CA MET A 516 10.06 -3.09 -23.02
C MET A 516 9.50 -3.74 -24.29
N ALA A 517 8.19 -3.99 -24.36
CA ALA A 517 7.53 -4.49 -25.57
C ALA A 517 7.74 -3.52 -26.76
N GLY A 518 8.50 -3.97 -27.77
CA GLY A 518 8.97 -3.15 -28.87
C GLY A 518 7.85 -2.63 -29.80
N PRO A 519 8.12 -1.56 -30.58
CA PRO A 519 7.09 -0.90 -31.39
C PRO A 519 6.67 -1.74 -32.60
N VAL A 520 5.50 -2.39 -32.50
CA VAL A 520 4.78 -2.91 -33.67
C VAL A 520 4.51 -1.76 -34.65
N GLN A 521 4.80 -1.98 -35.94
CA GLN A 521 4.80 -0.92 -36.95
C GLN A 521 3.38 -0.45 -37.30
N ALA A 522 2.92 0.63 -36.66
CA ALA A 522 1.68 1.30 -37.07
C ALA A 522 1.81 1.90 -38.49
N PRO A 523 0.85 1.67 -39.40
CA PRO A 523 0.96 2.11 -40.79
C PRO A 523 0.88 3.64 -40.93
N ARG A 524 1.75 4.22 -41.78
CA ARG A 524 1.76 5.65 -42.11
C ARG A 524 0.39 6.13 -42.61
N LYS A 525 -0.26 7.05 -41.88
CA LYS A 525 -1.29 7.95 -42.40
C LYS A 525 -0.81 9.40 -42.38
N GLN A 526 -1.20 10.17 -43.40
CA GLN A 526 -0.62 11.47 -43.72
C GLN A 526 -1.06 12.60 -42.77
N THR A 527 -0.13 13.48 -42.43
CA THR A 527 -0.38 14.62 -41.52
C THR A 527 -1.18 15.74 -42.19
N LYS A 528 -2.51 15.76 -42.04
CA LYS A 528 -3.30 16.99 -42.23
C LYS A 528 -3.29 17.81 -40.93
N ARG A 529 -2.79 19.05 -41.00
CA ARG A 529 -2.91 20.03 -39.89
C ARG A 529 -4.38 20.37 -39.65
N ILE A 530 -4.92 19.99 -38.49
CA ILE A 530 -6.18 20.52 -37.99
C ILE A 530 -5.89 21.70 -37.05
N ARG A 531 -6.65 22.78 -37.19
CA ARG A 531 -6.51 24.03 -36.43
C ARG A 531 -7.26 23.85 -35.10
N GLN A 532 -6.67 24.21 -33.96
CA GLN A 532 -7.38 24.14 -32.67
C GLN A 532 -8.55 25.13 -32.63
N THR A 533 -9.76 24.60 -32.46
CA THR A 533 -10.97 25.39 -32.22
C THR A 533 -11.20 25.52 -30.72
N LYS A 534 -11.41 26.73 -30.20
CA LYS A 534 -11.80 26.91 -28.78
C LYS A 534 -13.20 26.34 -28.57
N GLN A 535 -13.38 25.51 -27.55
CA GLN A 535 -14.71 25.10 -27.09
C GLN A 535 -15.49 26.34 -26.61
N LYS A 536 -16.75 26.43 -27.06
CA LYS A 536 -17.83 27.19 -26.42
C LYS A 536 -19.02 26.25 -26.30
N SER A 537 -19.77 26.36 -25.21
CA SER A 537 -21.01 25.60 -25.02
C SER A 537 -22.05 25.93 -26.09
N VAL A 538 -22.88 24.93 -26.40
CA VAL A 538 -24.00 25.06 -27.36
C VAL A 538 -25.19 24.31 -26.79
N THR A 539 -26.24 25.05 -26.45
CA THR A 539 -27.60 24.54 -26.21
C THR A 539 -28.43 24.71 -27.49
N PHE A 540 -29.22 23.69 -27.83
CA PHE A 540 -30.20 23.73 -28.91
C PHE A 540 -31.61 23.55 -28.31
N THR A 541 -32.56 24.38 -28.72
CA THR A 541 -33.99 24.10 -28.49
C THR A 541 -34.49 23.11 -29.54
N GLY A 542 -35.08 22.00 -29.08
CA GLY A 542 -35.57 20.92 -29.93
C GLY A 542 -36.74 21.36 -30.81
N SER A 543 -36.48 21.57 -32.11
CA SER A 543 -37.43 21.49 -33.24
C SER A 543 -36.91 22.23 -34.48
N ARG A 544 -36.28 23.40 -34.31
CA ARG A 544 -36.02 24.35 -35.43
C ARG A 544 -34.57 24.49 -35.89
N LYS A 545 -33.59 23.84 -35.24
CA LYS A 545 -32.15 23.80 -35.60
C LYS A 545 -31.43 25.18 -35.78
N VAL A 546 -32.04 26.29 -35.37
CA VAL A 546 -31.44 27.63 -35.37
C VAL A 546 -30.99 28.01 -33.95
N LYS A 547 -29.86 28.72 -33.84
CA LYS A 547 -29.32 29.16 -32.54
C LYS A 547 -29.97 30.45 -32.06
N CYS A 548 -30.50 30.44 -30.84
CA CYS A 548 -31.10 31.60 -30.18
C CYS A 548 -30.02 32.60 -29.67
N ASP A 549 -30.37 33.88 -29.53
CA ASP A 549 -29.52 34.92 -28.90
C ASP A 549 -30.08 35.45 -27.56
N GLU A 550 -31.03 34.72 -26.95
CA GLU A 550 -31.48 34.87 -25.55
C GLU A 550 -32.05 36.25 -25.14
N ARG A 551 -32.40 37.11 -26.10
CA ARG A 551 -33.14 38.36 -25.84
C ARG A 551 -34.51 38.07 -25.22
N GLN A 552 -34.79 38.66 -24.06
CA GLN A 552 -35.91 38.26 -23.19
C GLN A 552 -37.25 38.97 -23.42
N GLN A 553 -37.33 40.08 -24.18
CA GLN A 553 -38.55 40.93 -24.17
C GLN A 553 -39.37 40.99 -25.47
N ASP A 554 -38.79 40.80 -26.66
CA ASP A 554 -39.53 40.80 -27.95
C ASP A 554 -39.07 39.62 -28.86
N GLY A 555 -38.75 38.49 -28.25
CA GLY A 555 -38.15 37.34 -28.92
C GLY A 555 -36.68 37.56 -29.31
N CYS A 556 -36.09 36.51 -29.90
CA CYS A 556 -34.67 36.50 -30.22
C CYS A 556 -34.37 37.16 -31.58
N GLY A 557 -33.27 37.91 -31.65
CA GLY A 557 -32.88 38.70 -32.83
C GLY A 557 -32.50 37.85 -34.04
N VAL A 558 -32.23 36.56 -33.84
CA VAL A 558 -32.01 35.59 -34.93
C VAL A 558 -33.36 35.18 -35.55
N CYS A 559 -34.33 34.78 -34.73
CA CYS A 559 -35.70 34.47 -35.18
C CYS A 559 -36.35 35.67 -35.89
N GLN A 560 -36.24 36.87 -35.30
CA GLN A 560 -36.76 38.11 -35.88
C GLN A 560 -36.14 38.41 -37.27
N LYS A 561 -34.83 38.21 -37.44
CA LYS A 561 -34.14 38.37 -38.75
C LYS A 561 -34.46 37.27 -39.75
N SER A 562 -34.90 36.10 -39.29
CA SER A 562 -35.33 34.98 -40.14
C SER A 562 -36.82 34.98 -40.45
N GLY A 563 -37.60 35.96 -39.95
CA GLY A 563 -39.05 36.01 -40.13
C GLY A 563 -39.81 34.91 -39.38
N LEU A 564 -39.24 34.38 -38.28
CA LEU A 564 -39.78 33.28 -37.49
C LEU A 564 -40.27 33.77 -36.12
N GLU A 565 -41.45 33.31 -35.70
CA GLU A 565 -42.01 33.60 -34.39
C GLU A 565 -41.24 32.86 -33.27
N CYS A 566 -40.90 33.56 -32.18
CA CYS A 566 -39.95 33.07 -31.18
C CYS A 566 -40.64 32.52 -29.92
N ALA A 567 -40.52 31.21 -29.67
CA ALA A 567 -41.20 30.52 -28.56
C ALA A 567 -40.62 30.78 -27.14
N GLY A 568 -39.46 31.43 -27.03
CA GLY A 568 -38.82 31.71 -25.73
C GLY A 568 -38.19 30.48 -25.03
N TYR A 569 -37.91 30.63 -23.73
CA TYR A 569 -37.44 29.57 -22.82
C TYR A 569 -38.24 29.64 -21.53
N GLY A 570 -38.74 28.50 -21.03
CA GLY A 570 -39.68 28.46 -19.90
C GLY A 570 -39.07 28.59 -18.51
N VAL A 571 -37.86 28.04 -18.28
CA VAL A 571 -37.15 28.05 -16.99
C VAL A 571 -35.65 28.13 -17.24
N ASN A 572 -34.94 28.96 -16.45
CA ASN A 572 -33.48 28.97 -16.38
C ASN A 572 -33.02 28.41 -15.04
N LEU A 573 -32.08 27.47 -15.06
CA LEU A 573 -31.35 26.99 -13.88
C LEU A 573 -29.97 27.65 -13.82
N CYS A 574 -29.60 28.15 -12.65
CA CYS A 574 -28.36 28.90 -12.41
C CYS A 574 -27.45 28.13 -11.46
N TRP A 575 -26.22 27.82 -11.86
CA TRP A 575 -25.19 27.31 -10.95
C TRP A 575 -24.63 28.47 -10.11
N MET A 576 -24.80 28.41 -8.78
CA MET A 576 -24.17 29.36 -7.88
C MET A 576 -22.67 29.05 -7.74
N THR A 577 -21.82 29.93 -8.26
CA THR A 577 -20.38 29.92 -7.97
C THR A 577 -20.09 30.69 -6.70
N ASP A 578 -19.21 30.17 -5.85
CA ASP A 578 -18.92 30.75 -4.54
C ASP A 578 -18.15 32.08 -4.64
N LYS A 579 -18.88 33.20 -4.70
CA LYS A 579 -18.39 34.57 -4.48
C LYS A 579 -19.54 35.52 -4.13
N LYS A 580 -19.76 35.74 -2.84
CA LYS A 580 -20.82 36.63 -2.31
C LYS A 580 -20.49 38.13 -2.52
N ARG A 581 -21.21 38.77 -3.45
CA ARG A 581 -21.72 40.18 -3.50
C ARG A 581 -22.06 40.47 -4.98
N ASP A 582 -23.31 40.70 -5.38
CA ASP A 582 -24.25 41.69 -4.82
C ASP A 582 -25.72 41.22 -4.81
N ILE A 583 -26.56 41.96 -4.08
CA ILE A 583 -28.02 41.77 -3.98
C ILE A 583 -28.71 43.12 -4.21
N GLN A 584 -29.49 43.27 -5.28
CA GLN A 584 -30.42 44.40 -5.44
C GLN A 584 -31.55 44.11 -6.45
N GLY A 585 -32.78 43.93 -5.95
CA GLY A 585 -34.02 43.77 -6.75
C GLY A 585 -34.30 42.33 -7.22
N LEU A 586 -35.52 41.78 -7.13
CA LEU A 586 -36.81 42.35 -6.70
C LEU A 586 -37.64 41.35 -5.85
N ARG A 587 -38.11 41.85 -4.69
CA ARG A 587 -39.31 41.49 -3.90
C ARG A 587 -39.93 40.08 -4.12
N ARG A 588 -39.73 39.16 -3.17
CA ARG A 588 -40.63 38.93 -2.00
C ARG A 588 -42.13 38.73 -2.33
N ARG A 589 -42.62 37.51 -2.10
CA ARG A 589 -43.66 37.30 -1.07
C ARG A 589 -42.96 36.83 0.20
N GLN A 590 -43.51 37.19 1.36
CA GLN A 590 -42.92 36.90 2.67
C GLN A 590 -44.05 36.39 3.57
N ILE A 591 -43.91 35.18 4.08
CA ILE A 591 -44.72 34.64 5.19
C ILE A 591 -43.82 34.67 6.43
N ARG A 592 -44.40 34.98 7.59
CA ARG A 592 -43.63 35.06 8.85
C ARG A 592 -43.21 33.67 9.33
N LEU A 593 -42.04 33.60 9.96
CA LEU A 593 -41.86 32.67 11.07
C LEU A 593 -42.48 33.32 12.31
N GLU A 594 -43.48 32.67 12.87
CA GLU A 594 -43.92 32.84 14.25
C GLU A 594 -43.82 31.47 14.94
N GLN A 595 -43.83 31.45 16.28
CA GLN A 595 -43.36 30.30 17.07
C GLN A 595 -44.45 29.24 17.28
N SER A 596 -44.12 27.96 17.09
CA SER A 596 -44.81 26.86 17.78
C SER A 596 -43.97 25.59 17.89
N THR A 597 -43.59 25.25 19.14
CA THR A 597 -43.53 23.89 19.72
C THR A 597 -43.07 22.70 18.86
N SER A 598 -41.89 22.16 19.23
CA SER A 598 -41.64 20.71 19.15
C SER A 598 -42.66 19.94 20.01
N PRO A 599 -43.07 18.72 19.65
CA PRO A 599 -43.77 17.82 20.57
C PRO A 599 -42.78 17.23 21.56
N SER A 600 -42.80 17.72 22.81
CA SER A 600 -42.15 17.04 23.93
C SER A 600 -43.07 15.95 24.47
N ILE A 601 -42.69 14.68 24.25
CA ILE A 601 -43.27 13.54 24.97
C ILE A 601 -43.00 13.77 26.47
N SER A 602 -44.01 13.58 27.33
CA SER A 602 -43.85 13.75 28.78
C SER A 602 -43.31 12.49 29.46
N ASP A 603 -42.71 12.64 30.64
CA ASP A 603 -42.25 11.49 31.42
C ASP A 603 -43.41 10.55 31.81
N ASP A 604 -44.64 11.05 31.98
CA ASP A 604 -45.84 10.23 32.17
C ASP A 604 -46.15 9.36 30.93
N GLU A 605 -45.89 9.87 29.73
CA GLU A 605 -46.12 9.17 28.46
C GLU A 605 -45.03 8.10 28.20
N ILE A 606 -43.77 8.39 28.59
CA ILE A 606 -42.68 7.40 28.61
C ILE A 606 -42.98 6.27 29.61
N ASN A 607 -43.41 6.61 30.83
CA ASN A 607 -43.72 5.62 31.86
C ASN A 607 -44.95 4.76 31.50
N ARG A 608 -45.95 5.33 30.81
CA ARG A 608 -47.05 4.55 30.22
C ARG A 608 -46.54 3.50 29.22
N ILE A 609 -45.67 3.89 28.29
CA ILE A 609 -45.09 2.97 27.30
C ILE A 609 -44.35 1.82 27.99
N LEU A 610 -43.54 2.11 29.02
CA LEU A 610 -42.84 1.07 29.79
C LEU A 610 -43.83 0.13 30.49
N SER A 611 -44.83 0.67 31.21
CA SER A 611 -45.86 -0.16 31.89
C SER A 611 -46.68 -1.05 30.93
N SER A 612 -46.79 -0.68 29.65
CA SER A 612 -47.50 -1.49 28.65
C SER A 612 -46.73 -2.71 28.17
N LEU A 613 -45.40 -2.73 28.35
CA LEU A 613 -44.54 -3.85 27.96
C LEU A 613 -44.55 -4.97 29.02
N ASP A 614 -44.59 -4.62 30.32
CA ASP A 614 -44.60 -5.60 31.42
C ASP A 614 -45.89 -6.43 31.50
N THR A 615 -46.96 -6.00 30.83
CA THR A 615 -48.29 -6.63 30.91
C THR A 615 -48.56 -7.72 29.86
N ILE A 616 -47.63 -7.97 28.93
CA ILE A 616 -47.83 -8.94 27.83
C ILE A 616 -47.33 -10.33 28.23
N SER A 617 -48.16 -11.08 28.96
CA SER A 617 -48.00 -12.54 29.09
C SER A 617 -48.44 -13.27 27.83
N THR A 618 -47.79 -14.40 27.56
CA THR A 618 -47.96 -15.24 26.35
C THR A 618 -49.26 -16.07 26.37
N PRO A 619 -49.71 -16.70 25.24
CA PRO A 619 -49.07 -16.80 23.92
C PRO A 619 -49.97 -16.38 22.72
N SER A 620 -49.39 -16.45 21.50
CA SER A 620 -50.05 -16.54 20.16
C SER A 620 -50.08 -15.34 19.19
N ARG A 621 -49.12 -14.40 19.25
CA ARG A 621 -48.59 -13.73 18.03
C ARG A 621 -47.14 -13.27 18.21
N THR A 622 -46.38 -13.21 17.12
CA THR A 622 -44.92 -13.02 17.13
C THR A 622 -44.52 -11.55 17.31
N VAL A 623 -43.94 -11.22 18.46
CA VAL A 623 -43.24 -9.94 18.72
C VAL A 623 -41.74 -10.20 18.81
N SER A 624 -40.93 -9.37 18.16
CA SER A 624 -39.48 -9.53 18.05
C SER A 624 -38.74 -8.96 19.27
N ILE A 625 -38.27 -9.84 20.17
CA ILE A 625 -37.48 -9.47 21.35
C ILE A 625 -36.15 -10.24 21.35
N GLY A 626 -35.05 -9.51 21.48
CA GLY A 626 -33.68 -10.05 21.57
C GLY A 626 -32.64 -9.17 20.87
N PRO A 627 -31.35 -9.26 21.21
CA PRO A 627 -30.29 -8.36 20.72
C PRO A 627 -29.94 -8.50 19.22
N PHE A 628 -30.71 -9.31 18.48
CA PHE A 628 -30.54 -9.58 17.04
C PHE A 628 -31.78 -9.25 16.19
N ALA A 629 -32.84 -8.67 16.78
CA ALA A 629 -33.97 -8.15 16.00
C ALA A 629 -33.53 -6.92 15.18
N ILE A 630 -33.46 -7.07 13.85
CA ILE A 630 -33.00 -6.03 12.92
C ILE A 630 -33.99 -5.94 11.73
N PHE A 631 -34.84 -4.92 11.80
CA PHE A 631 -35.82 -4.45 10.82
C PHE A 631 -37.03 -5.36 10.46
N SER A 632 -38.20 -4.72 10.37
CA SER A 632 -39.44 -5.25 9.80
C SER A 632 -39.61 -4.79 8.35
N LYS A 633 -40.44 -5.52 7.58
CA LYS A 633 -40.78 -5.20 6.18
C LYS A 633 -41.91 -4.16 6.15
N SER A 634 -41.80 -3.15 5.30
CA SER A 634 -42.92 -2.29 4.94
C SER A 634 -43.57 -2.80 3.65
N GLU A 635 -44.83 -3.20 3.73
CA GLU A 635 -45.73 -3.29 2.59
C GLU A 635 -46.97 -2.44 2.89
N HIS A 636 -47.37 -1.63 1.91
CA HIS A 636 -48.72 -1.10 1.82
C HIS A 636 -49.52 -2.11 1.00
N ASP A 637 -50.70 -2.49 1.50
CA ASP A 637 -51.86 -2.68 0.64
C ASP A 637 -53.13 -2.35 1.46
N ASP A 638 -54.22 -2.04 0.78
CA ASP A 638 -55.35 -1.29 1.36
C ASP A 638 -56.52 -2.17 1.90
N ASN A 639 -57.31 -1.53 2.79
CA ASN A 639 -58.68 -1.86 3.25
C ASN A 639 -58.88 -2.79 4.48
N GLU A 640 -59.69 -2.27 5.42
CA GLU A 640 -60.83 -2.88 6.16
C GLU A 640 -60.62 -4.28 6.83
N ASP A 641 -60.90 -4.52 8.13
CA ASP A 641 -61.90 -3.91 9.02
C ASP A 641 -61.64 -4.12 10.55
N LEU A 642 -62.23 -3.22 11.37
CA LEU A 642 -62.78 -3.36 12.75
C LEU A 642 -62.02 -3.94 14.00
N GLU A 643 -61.99 -3.09 15.06
CA GLU A 643 -62.24 -3.32 16.52
C GLU A 643 -61.27 -4.04 17.53
N LEU A 644 -60.93 -3.28 18.61
CA LEU A 644 -60.94 -3.53 20.10
C LEU A 644 -60.59 -4.93 20.71
N GLN A 645 -60.06 -5.11 21.95
CA GLN A 645 -59.87 -4.25 23.15
C GLN A 645 -58.85 -4.83 24.19
N ALA A 646 -58.52 -4.04 25.24
CA ALA A 646 -58.10 -4.41 26.62
C ALA A 646 -56.60 -4.68 26.98
N SER A 647 -56.28 -4.56 28.28
CA SER A 647 -54.93 -4.57 28.94
C SER A 647 -55.06 -4.57 30.50
N LEU A 648 -54.10 -5.07 31.30
CA LEU A 648 -54.08 -4.87 32.78
C LEU A 648 -52.69 -5.05 33.48
N GLU A 649 -52.51 -4.36 34.62
CA GLU A 649 -51.30 -3.88 35.38
C GLU A 649 -50.53 -4.94 36.25
N ASN A 650 -49.60 -4.70 37.21
CA ASN A 650 -49.11 -3.57 38.08
C ASN A 650 -47.74 -4.00 38.79
N SER A 651 -46.94 -3.33 39.67
CA SER A 651 -46.91 -2.03 40.44
C SER A 651 -45.58 -1.79 41.27
N HIS A 652 -45.26 -0.54 41.68
CA HIS A 652 -44.66 -0.09 43.01
C HIS A 652 -43.13 -0.20 43.35
N GLN A 653 -42.46 0.61 44.23
CA GLN A 653 -42.68 1.86 45.06
C GLN A 653 -41.30 2.46 45.56
N THR A 654 -40.95 3.77 45.57
CA THR A 654 -41.13 4.94 46.53
C THR A 654 -40.58 4.83 47.98
N ARG A 655 -40.06 5.83 48.75
CA ARG A 655 -39.68 7.30 48.71
C ARG A 655 -38.79 7.61 49.98
N ASP A 656 -38.39 8.80 50.53
CA ASP A 656 -38.70 10.27 50.48
C ASP A 656 -37.50 11.18 51.00
N CYS A 657 -37.72 12.40 51.57
CA CYS A 657 -36.69 13.43 52.01
C CYS A 657 -36.48 13.56 53.57
N ASP A 658 -35.78 14.49 54.27
CA ASP A 658 -35.16 15.86 54.13
C ASP A 658 -33.79 15.96 54.93
N SER A 659 -33.12 17.05 55.46
CA SER A 659 -33.34 18.52 55.73
C SER A 659 -31.98 19.32 55.95
N GLU A 660 -31.87 20.36 56.82
CA GLU A 660 -30.74 21.37 56.90
C GLU A 660 -30.02 21.58 58.28
N ILE A 661 -28.70 21.92 58.30
CA ILE A 661 -27.97 22.94 59.14
C ILE A 661 -26.64 23.34 58.42
N THR A 662 -26.10 24.55 58.62
CA THR A 662 -24.89 25.15 57.98
C THR A 662 -23.88 25.75 59.00
N PRO A 663 -22.73 26.42 58.65
CA PRO A 663 -21.82 26.35 57.47
C PRO A 663 -20.29 26.26 57.83
N SER A 664 -19.39 26.04 56.86
CA SER A 664 -18.07 26.74 56.74
C SER A 664 -17.32 26.42 55.43
N GLN A 665 -16.26 27.19 55.15
CA GLN A 665 -15.53 27.32 53.88
C GLN A 665 -14.67 26.10 53.49
N PHE A 666 -14.51 25.83 52.18
CA PHE A 666 -13.23 26.00 51.45
C PHE A 666 -13.41 25.88 49.91
N ASP A 667 -12.40 26.31 49.16
CA ASP A 667 -12.35 26.35 47.68
C ASP A 667 -12.04 24.98 47.01
N PRO A 668 -12.28 24.82 45.69
CA PRO A 668 -12.20 23.54 44.98
C PRO A 668 -10.80 23.20 44.45
N VAL A 669 -10.55 21.92 44.15
CA VAL A 669 -9.91 21.42 42.90
C VAL A 669 -9.88 19.88 42.85
N ASP A 670 -10.20 19.36 41.66
CA ASP A 670 -9.77 18.11 41.01
C ASP A 670 -8.96 17.05 41.78
N LEU A 671 -9.40 15.78 41.74
CA LEU A 671 -8.62 14.74 41.04
C LEU A 671 -9.44 13.48 40.68
N SER A 672 -8.95 12.76 39.67
CA SER A 672 -9.29 11.38 39.31
C SER A 672 -9.00 10.35 40.40
N SER A 673 -9.74 9.23 40.43
CA SER A 673 -9.22 7.85 40.24
C SER A 673 -10.27 6.75 40.57
N GLU A 674 -9.94 5.49 40.23
CA GLU A 674 -10.32 4.25 40.97
C GLU A 674 -11.81 3.75 40.95
N ILE A 675 -12.12 2.44 41.02
CA ILE A 675 -11.32 1.22 40.78
C ILE A 675 -12.19 0.01 40.30
N PHE A 676 -11.58 -1.16 40.21
CA PHE A 676 -12.10 -2.50 39.84
C PHE A 676 -12.87 -3.20 41.00
N ASP A 677 -13.40 -4.40 40.69
CA ASP A 677 -13.82 -5.47 41.64
C ASP A 677 -15.01 -5.15 42.58
N ILE A 678 -15.61 -6.09 43.34
CA ILE A 678 -15.26 -7.48 43.74
C ILE A 678 -16.50 -8.41 43.58
N ILE A 679 -16.48 -9.72 43.85
CA ILE A 679 -16.77 -10.44 45.13
C ILE A 679 -16.91 -11.95 44.75
N PRO A 680 -16.63 -12.98 45.60
CA PRO A 680 -16.03 -13.00 46.95
C PRO A 680 -14.70 -13.80 47.03
N ASN A 681 -14.15 -13.90 48.25
CA ASN A 681 -13.04 -14.78 48.65
C ASN A 681 -13.41 -15.48 49.98
N GLU A 682 -12.88 -16.68 50.26
CA GLU A 682 -13.01 -17.37 51.57
C GLU A 682 -11.66 -17.93 52.07
N SER A 683 -11.60 -18.39 53.33
CA SER A 683 -10.47 -18.12 54.22
C SER A 683 -9.41 -19.22 54.43
N GLU A 684 -8.26 -18.75 54.92
CA GLU A 684 -7.11 -19.42 55.57
C GLU A 684 -7.45 -20.69 56.40
N THR A 685 -6.57 -21.70 56.57
CA THR A 685 -5.19 -21.62 57.10
C THR A 685 -4.36 -22.91 56.85
N SER A 686 -3.04 -22.83 57.11
CA SER A 686 -2.05 -23.90 57.40
C SER A 686 -1.20 -24.51 56.27
N HIS A 687 0.10 -24.67 56.58
CA HIS A 687 1.20 -25.30 55.82
C HIS A 687 1.33 -26.80 56.18
N PRO A 688 2.06 -27.67 55.42
CA PRO A 688 3.26 -27.36 54.61
C PRO A 688 3.39 -28.05 53.22
N GLU A 689 4.53 -27.74 52.56
CA GLU A 689 5.24 -28.45 51.47
C GLU A 689 4.48 -29.41 50.52
N ILE A 690 4.50 -29.10 49.22
CA ILE A 690 4.75 -30.04 48.10
C ILE A 690 5.21 -29.26 46.85
N LEU A 691 5.90 -29.95 45.94
CA LEU A 691 6.76 -29.39 44.88
C LEU A 691 6.04 -28.51 43.83
N GLU A 692 6.80 -27.58 43.23
CA GLU A 692 6.53 -27.05 41.89
C GLU A 692 6.56 -28.19 40.85
N MET A 693 5.67 -28.15 39.86
CA MET A 693 5.65 -29.12 38.76
C MET A 693 5.89 -28.41 37.42
N ASP A 694 7.13 -28.51 36.92
CA ASP A 694 7.53 -27.97 35.61
C ASP A 694 6.85 -28.74 34.45
N PHE A 695 6.34 -27.98 33.48
CA PHE A 695 5.56 -28.49 32.34
C PHE A 695 6.35 -28.48 31.01
N SER A 696 7.66 -28.66 31.10
CA SER A 696 8.60 -28.75 29.97
C SER A 696 8.67 -30.14 29.29
N SER A 697 8.12 -31.18 29.92
CA SER A 697 8.65 -32.55 29.83
C SER A 697 7.84 -33.57 29.02
N ASN A 698 6.80 -33.17 28.28
CA ASN A 698 5.86 -34.11 27.65
C ASN A 698 5.76 -34.02 26.11
N TRP A 699 6.83 -33.60 25.43
CA TRP A 699 6.95 -33.63 23.96
C TRP A 699 7.84 -34.78 23.46
N GLU A 700 8.85 -35.18 24.24
CA GLU A 700 9.78 -36.28 23.91
C GLU A 700 9.11 -37.67 24.02
N SER A 701 8.12 -37.81 24.91
CA SER A 701 7.37 -39.05 25.18
C SER A 701 6.56 -39.58 23.99
N VAL A 702 6.22 -38.71 23.02
CA VAL A 702 5.52 -39.08 21.78
C VAL A 702 6.51 -39.56 20.70
N ILE A 703 7.73 -39.02 20.68
CA ILE A 703 8.77 -39.35 19.70
C ILE A 703 9.27 -40.79 19.91
N ALA A 704 9.34 -41.23 21.18
CA ALA A 704 9.81 -42.56 21.58
C ALA A 704 8.98 -43.75 21.05
N MET A 705 7.84 -43.53 20.39
CA MET A 705 7.00 -44.60 19.81
C MET A 705 7.21 -44.86 18.31
N MET A 706 8.09 -44.13 17.61
CA MET A 706 8.20 -44.21 16.14
C MET A 706 9.42 -44.96 15.57
N ASP A 707 10.41 -45.34 16.38
CA ASP A 707 11.63 -46.01 15.91
C ASP A 707 11.69 -47.52 16.28
N THR A 708 11.29 -48.40 15.35
CA THR A 708 11.76 -49.79 15.28
C THR A 708 11.82 -50.30 13.83
N PRO A 709 13.00 -50.71 13.30
CA PRO A 709 13.11 -51.22 11.94
C PRO A 709 13.19 -52.75 11.86
N ASN A 710 12.43 -53.38 10.95
CA ASN A 710 12.77 -54.65 10.27
C ASN A 710 11.86 -54.91 9.05
N SER A 711 12.35 -55.67 8.06
CA SER A 711 11.74 -55.92 6.73
C SER A 711 11.22 -57.38 6.61
N PRO A 712 10.60 -57.88 5.50
CA PRO A 712 10.27 -57.25 4.19
C PRO A 712 8.88 -57.61 3.56
N THR A 713 8.71 -57.23 2.28
CA THR A 713 7.85 -57.81 1.19
C THR A 713 6.33 -57.53 1.07
N LEU A 714 5.93 -57.10 -0.15
CA LEU A 714 4.62 -57.24 -0.85
C LEU A 714 3.37 -56.54 -0.22
N SER A 715 2.40 -56.00 -0.96
CA SER A 715 2.24 -55.79 -2.43
C SER A 715 1.18 -54.71 -2.76
N TYR A 716 1.26 -54.18 -3.99
CA TYR A 716 0.29 -53.40 -4.80
C TYR A 716 -1.08 -52.90 -4.23
N LEU A 717 -1.41 -51.66 -4.59
CA LEU A 717 -2.76 -51.04 -4.73
C LEU A 717 -3.67 -50.87 -3.49
N ARG A 718 -3.58 -49.69 -2.86
CA ARG A 718 -4.76 -48.83 -2.60
C ARG A 718 -4.35 -47.34 -2.69
N GLY A 719 -5.22 -46.49 -3.23
CA GLY A 719 -4.89 -45.11 -3.62
C GLY A 719 -4.54 -44.18 -2.45
N ARG A 720 -3.66 -43.21 -2.70
CA ARG A 720 -3.17 -42.24 -1.70
C ARG A 720 -4.29 -41.36 -1.14
N SER A 721 -4.50 -41.42 0.17
CA SER A 721 -4.85 -40.20 0.91
C SER A 721 -3.56 -39.41 1.13
N LEU A 722 -3.47 -38.19 0.59
CA LEU A 722 -2.33 -37.30 0.84
C LEU A 722 -2.59 -36.54 2.15
N THR A 723 -2.12 -37.09 3.27
CA THR A 723 -2.08 -36.37 4.54
C THR A 723 -1.16 -35.17 4.40
N ILE A 724 -1.76 -33.97 4.46
CA ILE A 724 -1.02 -32.72 4.63
C ILE A 724 -0.37 -32.76 6.01
N TYR A 725 0.92 -33.09 6.06
CA TYR A 725 1.72 -32.95 7.27
C TYR A 725 1.99 -31.45 7.49
N PRO A 726 1.48 -30.82 8.57
CA PRO A 726 2.06 -29.56 9.01
C PRO A 726 3.49 -29.87 9.45
N SER A 727 4.46 -29.32 8.72
CA SER A 727 5.88 -29.49 9.05
C SER A 727 6.16 -29.00 10.48
N PRO A 728 6.63 -29.85 11.41
CA PRO A 728 7.22 -29.36 12.63
C PRO A 728 8.51 -28.58 12.27
N HIS A 729 8.84 -27.56 13.06
CA HIS A 729 10.03 -26.71 12.87
C HIS A 729 10.00 -25.76 11.66
N SER A 730 9.00 -24.86 11.62
CA SER A 730 9.26 -23.48 11.17
C SER A 730 8.57 -22.49 12.10
N GLU A 731 9.37 -21.75 12.90
CA GLU A 731 8.86 -20.77 13.87
C GLU A 731 8.40 -19.48 13.17
N LEU A 732 7.26 -19.57 12.49
CA LEU A 732 6.67 -18.51 11.68
C LEU A 732 5.98 -17.44 12.53
N SER A 733 6.77 -16.78 13.37
CA SER A 733 6.41 -15.48 13.89
C SER A 733 6.37 -14.47 12.74
N MET A 734 5.17 -13.97 12.42
CA MET A 734 5.03 -12.64 11.84
C MET A 734 5.28 -11.65 12.99
N PRO A 735 6.40 -10.90 13.02
CA PRO A 735 6.79 -10.08 14.16
C PRO A 735 6.01 -8.75 14.25
N LEU A 736 4.74 -8.80 13.83
CA LEU A 736 3.74 -7.74 13.76
C LEU A 736 2.62 -7.91 14.80
N PHE A 737 2.43 -9.14 15.31
CA PHE A 737 1.42 -9.49 16.30
C PHE A 737 2.10 -9.97 17.58
N LYS A 738 1.58 -9.60 18.75
CA LYS A 738 2.08 -10.08 20.05
C LYS A 738 1.57 -11.49 20.36
N ASP A 739 0.36 -11.80 19.92
CA ASP A 739 -0.22 -13.13 20.03
C ASP A 739 0.29 -14.07 18.92
N HIS A 740 0.96 -15.15 19.34
CA HIS A 740 1.42 -16.21 18.45
C HIS A 740 0.26 -16.88 17.69
N LYS A 741 -0.93 -17.03 18.29
CA LYS A 741 -2.08 -17.67 17.60
C LYS A 741 -2.58 -16.79 16.45
N THR A 742 -2.74 -15.49 16.70
CA THR A 742 -3.03 -14.48 15.67
C THR A 742 -1.97 -14.45 14.56
N SER A 743 -0.67 -14.54 14.90
CA SER A 743 0.41 -14.66 13.92
C SER A 743 0.25 -15.89 13.02
N THR A 744 0.08 -17.08 13.61
CA THR A 744 -0.04 -18.35 12.90
C THR A 744 -1.31 -18.39 12.03
N LEU A 745 -2.44 -17.89 12.52
CA LEU A 745 -3.67 -17.74 11.74
C LEU A 745 -3.50 -16.79 10.54
N MET A 746 -2.85 -15.64 10.74
CA MET A 746 -2.63 -14.66 9.67
C MET A 746 -1.65 -15.18 8.61
N TYR A 747 -0.61 -15.90 9.02
CA TYR A 747 0.29 -16.61 8.10
C TYR A 747 -0.47 -17.67 7.29
N HIS A 748 -1.31 -18.49 7.96
CA HIS A 748 -2.09 -19.53 7.30
C HIS A 748 -3.10 -18.94 6.30
N TYR A 749 -3.74 -17.81 6.64
CA TYR A 749 -4.61 -17.10 5.71
C TYR A 749 -3.86 -16.68 4.44
N LYS A 750 -2.76 -15.95 4.62
CA LYS A 750 -1.99 -15.32 3.53
C LYS A 750 -1.40 -16.33 2.53
N ASN A 751 -1.01 -17.52 3.00
CA ASN A 751 -0.27 -18.47 2.17
C ASN A 751 -1.13 -19.66 1.68
N HIS A 752 -2.23 -19.98 2.36
CA HIS A 752 -3.11 -21.09 2.00
C HIS A 752 -4.54 -20.61 1.70
N VAL A 753 -5.24 -19.98 2.66
CA VAL A 753 -6.66 -19.66 2.51
C VAL A 753 -6.93 -18.67 1.37
N SER A 754 -6.12 -17.61 1.22
CA SER A 754 -6.32 -16.66 0.12
C SER A 754 -6.03 -17.29 -1.25
N GLU A 755 -5.12 -18.25 -1.34
CA GLU A 755 -4.79 -18.93 -2.60
C GLU A 755 -5.85 -19.99 -2.98
N LEU A 756 -6.50 -20.61 -1.99
CA LEU A 756 -7.62 -21.55 -2.22
C LEU A 756 -8.84 -20.89 -2.85
N LEU A 757 -9.08 -19.60 -2.57
CA LEU A 757 -10.28 -18.88 -3.00
C LEU A 757 -10.28 -18.47 -4.49
N GLN A 758 -9.16 -18.66 -5.20
CA GLN A 758 -9.06 -18.50 -6.65
C GLN A 758 -8.86 -19.87 -7.33
N PRO A 759 -9.46 -20.14 -8.51
CA PRO A 759 -9.35 -21.43 -9.20
C PRO A 759 -8.10 -21.60 -10.06
N VAL A 760 -7.29 -20.54 -10.17
CA VAL A 760 -5.92 -20.49 -10.70
C VAL A 760 -5.07 -19.52 -9.89
N PHE A 761 -3.75 -19.67 -9.95
CA PHE A 761 -2.86 -18.72 -9.29
C PHE A 761 -2.70 -17.44 -10.12
N HIS A 762 -3.02 -16.29 -9.53
CA HIS A 762 -2.82 -14.98 -10.16
C HIS A 762 -2.28 -13.94 -9.17
N PRO A 763 -1.33 -13.06 -9.55
CA PRO A 763 -0.72 -12.09 -8.64
C PRO A 763 -1.68 -10.98 -8.17
N ARG A 764 -2.85 -10.80 -8.81
CA ARG A 764 -3.90 -9.85 -8.38
C ARG A 764 -5.02 -10.48 -7.54
N ASN A 765 -4.77 -11.64 -6.93
CA ASN A 765 -5.67 -12.32 -5.97
C ASN A 765 -6.30 -11.33 -4.96
N PRO A 766 -7.62 -11.03 -5.02
CA PRO A 766 -8.24 -9.98 -4.19
C PRO A 766 -8.26 -10.31 -2.70
N TRP A 767 -8.31 -11.60 -2.34
CA TRP A 767 -8.23 -12.06 -0.95
C TRP A 767 -6.85 -11.79 -0.33
N ARG A 768 -5.81 -11.65 -1.17
CA ARG A 768 -4.44 -11.31 -0.75
C ARG A 768 -4.04 -9.84 -1.02
N THR A 769 -4.60 -9.19 -2.04
CA THR A 769 -4.27 -7.80 -2.42
C THR A 769 -5.23 -6.74 -1.89
N THR A 770 -6.48 -7.10 -1.59
CA THR A 770 -7.53 -6.17 -1.14
C THR A 770 -8.03 -6.50 0.28
N TYR A 771 -8.42 -7.75 0.54
CA TYR A 771 -8.93 -8.16 1.86
C TYR A 771 -7.85 -8.06 2.95
N LEU A 772 -6.66 -8.61 2.71
CA LEU A 772 -5.58 -8.67 3.69
C LEU A 772 -5.06 -7.26 4.11
N PRO A 773 -4.83 -6.28 3.21
CA PRO A 773 -4.46 -4.93 3.64
C PRO A 773 -5.53 -4.23 4.48
N PHE A 774 -6.81 -4.27 4.08
CA PHE A 774 -7.89 -3.66 4.86
C PHE A 774 -8.08 -4.33 6.25
N ALA A 775 -7.83 -5.65 6.35
CA ALA A 775 -7.78 -6.35 7.62
C ALA A 775 -6.63 -5.88 8.53
N LEU A 776 -5.45 -5.58 7.98
CA LEU A 776 -4.30 -5.14 8.79
C LEU A 776 -4.52 -3.76 9.41
N GLU A 777 -5.32 -2.88 8.81
CA GLU A 777 -5.76 -1.62 9.45
C GLU A 777 -6.64 -1.86 10.69
N GLY A 778 -7.35 -2.99 10.74
CA GLY A 778 -8.21 -3.38 11.87
C GLY A 778 -7.49 -4.06 13.02
N CYS A 779 -6.17 -4.24 12.93
CA CYS A 779 -5.41 -4.98 13.93
C CYS A 779 -5.10 -4.10 15.17
N PRO A 780 -5.51 -4.51 16.40
CA PRO A 780 -5.26 -3.73 17.61
C PRO A 780 -3.78 -3.51 17.93
N ASP A 781 -2.93 -4.53 17.74
CA ASP A 781 -1.48 -4.43 17.96
C ASP A 781 -0.83 -3.39 17.03
N LEU A 782 -1.24 -3.36 15.76
CA LEU A 782 -0.75 -2.39 14.78
C LEU A 782 -1.20 -0.96 15.10
N CYS A 783 -2.44 -0.75 15.54
CA CYS A 783 -2.92 0.57 15.97
C CYS A 783 -2.10 1.10 17.15
N LEU A 784 -1.83 0.25 18.15
CA LEU A 784 -1.03 0.57 19.33
C LEU A 784 0.46 0.82 18.99
N VAL A 785 1.01 0.19 17.95
CA VAL A 785 2.40 0.43 17.49
C VAL A 785 2.51 1.68 16.61
N GLN A 786 1.44 2.07 15.91
CA GLN A 786 1.45 3.24 15.01
C GLN A 786 0.98 4.55 15.69
N ASN A 787 0.45 4.48 16.92
CA ASN A 787 -0.29 5.56 17.59
C ASN A 787 -1.45 6.10 16.74
N THR A 788 -2.16 5.20 16.04
CA THR A 788 -3.36 5.52 15.25
C THR A 788 -4.62 5.09 16.00
N ILE A 789 -5.65 5.93 15.95
CA ILE A 789 -7.01 5.51 16.29
C ILE A 789 -7.41 4.44 15.25
N PRO A 790 -8.02 3.30 15.64
CA PRO A 790 -8.41 2.25 14.67
C PRO A 790 -9.27 2.83 13.55
N SER A 791 -8.87 2.60 12.29
CA SER A 791 -9.33 3.41 11.14
C SER A 791 -10.83 3.31 10.86
N SER A 792 -11.44 2.16 11.20
CA SER A 792 -12.89 1.99 11.32
C SER A 792 -13.22 0.74 12.15
N GLY A 793 -14.44 0.66 12.69
CA GLY A 793 -14.96 -0.60 13.24
C GLY A 793 -15.12 -1.70 12.18
N VAL A 794 -15.22 -1.31 10.91
CA VAL A 794 -15.31 -2.22 9.75
C VAL A 794 -13.99 -2.97 9.53
N SER A 795 -12.86 -2.26 9.61
CA SER A 795 -11.52 -2.85 9.50
C SER A 795 -11.31 -3.90 10.59
N ILE A 796 -11.76 -3.63 11.83
CA ILE A 796 -11.70 -4.59 12.96
C ILE A 796 -12.56 -5.83 12.67
N SER A 797 -13.73 -5.67 12.04
CA SER A 797 -14.54 -6.82 11.60
C SER A 797 -13.78 -7.67 10.58
N LEU A 798 -13.20 -7.03 9.57
CA LEU A 798 -12.47 -7.70 8.50
C LEU A 798 -11.22 -8.42 9.04
N PHE A 799 -10.48 -7.81 9.98
CA PHE A 799 -9.37 -8.45 10.71
C PHE A 799 -9.79 -9.77 11.37
N HIS A 800 -10.89 -9.77 12.12
CA HIS A 800 -11.34 -10.97 12.82
C HIS A 800 -12.01 -11.99 11.91
N SER A 801 -12.69 -11.60 10.83
CA SER A 801 -13.25 -12.54 9.87
C SER A 801 -12.18 -13.35 9.10
N ILE A 802 -11.05 -12.71 8.76
CA ILE A 802 -9.90 -13.36 8.14
C ILE A 802 -9.26 -14.40 9.07
N LEU A 803 -9.05 -14.05 10.34
CA LEU A 803 -8.56 -14.98 11.36
C LEU A 803 -9.55 -16.15 11.60
N SER A 804 -10.85 -15.87 11.57
CA SER A 804 -11.90 -16.88 11.71
C SER A 804 -11.87 -17.89 10.55
N SER A 805 -11.81 -17.40 9.29
CA SER A 805 -11.67 -18.24 8.09
C SER A 805 -10.42 -19.14 8.15
N ALA A 806 -9.28 -18.61 8.60
CA ALA A 806 -8.06 -19.40 8.78
C ALA A 806 -8.18 -20.46 9.88
N ALA A 807 -8.82 -20.13 11.01
CA ALA A 807 -9.04 -21.08 12.08
C ALA A 807 -10.00 -22.21 11.67
N PHE A 808 -11.06 -21.91 10.90
CA PHE A 808 -11.95 -22.96 10.39
C PHE A 808 -11.31 -23.81 9.28
N HIS A 809 -10.44 -23.25 8.43
CA HIS A 809 -9.65 -24.08 7.51
C HIS A 809 -8.68 -25.00 8.26
N LEU A 810 -7.96 -24.49 9.26
CA LEU A 810 -7.08 -25.32 10.12
C LEU A 810 -7.85 -26.40 10.90
N ARG A 811 -9.06 -26.08 11.42
CA ARG A 811 -9.97 -27.07 12.01
C ARG A 811 -10.23 -28.23 11.05
N ASN A 812 -10.50 -27.94 9.78
CA ASN A 812 -10.82 -28.95 8.77
C ASN A 812 -9.60 -29.80 8.40
N VAL A 813 -8.44 -29.17 8.18
CA VAL A 813 -7.16 -29.86 7.87
C VAL A 813 -6.75 -30.79 9.03
N MET A 814 -6.85 -30.32 10.27
CA MET A 814 -6.54 -31.11 11.48
C MET A 814 -7.76 -31.89 12.00
N GLY A 815 -8.51 -32.55 11.10
CA GLY A 815 -9.48 -33.59 11.43
C GLY A 815 -10.66 -33.17 12.33
N GLY A 816 -10.95 -31.88 12.47
CA GLY A 816 -11.98 -31.34 13.37
C GLY A 816 -11.47 -30.72 14.67
N SER A 817 -10.19 -30.31 14.75
CA SER A 817 -9.56 -29.80 15.98
C SER A 817 -10.40 -28.78 16.76
N ARG A 818 -10.73 -29.12 18.02
CA ARG A 818 -11.61 -28.35 18.90
C ARG A 818 -11.03 -26.98 19.29
N GLU A 819 -9.71 -26.86 19.37
CA GLU A 819 -9.06 -25.57 19.64
C GLU A 819 -9.33 -24.57 18.51
N TYR A 820 -9.01 -24.95 17.27
CA TYR A 820 -9.21 -24.11 16.10
C TYR A 820 -10.70 -23.86 15.81
N HIS A 821 -11.59 -24.81 16.14
CA HIS A 821 -13.03 -24.58 16.13
C HIS A 821 -13.47 -23.47 17.11
N ASN A 822 -13.04 -23.56 18.38
CA ASN A 822 -13.33 -22.54 19.39
C ASN A 822 -12.75 -21.17 19.01
N LEU A 823 -11.52 -21.14 18.49
CA LEU A 823 -10.83 -19.92 18.07
C LEU A 823 -11.53 -19.26 16.86
N GLY A 824 -11.98 -20.07 15.90
CA GLY A 824 -12.80 -19.61 14.76
C GLY A 824 -14.11 -18.98 15.20
N LEU A 825 -14.84 -19.62 16.13
CA LEU A 825 -16.08 -19.09 16.72
C LEU A 825 -15.85 -17.78 17.48
N GLN A 826 -14.80 -17.69 18.30
CA GLN A 826 -14.44 -16.45 19.02
C GLN A 826 -14.18 -15.30 18.05
N HIS A 827 -13.47 -15.55 16.96
CA HIS A 827 -13.20 -14.52 15.95
C HIS A 827 -14.45 -14.17 15.11
N ARG A 828 -15.31 -15.13 14.74
CA ARG A 828 -16.62 -14.89 14.09
C ARG A 828 -17.49 -13.95 14.95
N ALA A 829 -17.58 -14.25 16.25
CA ALA A 829 -18.34 -13.43 17.21
C ALA A 829 -17.77 -12.01 17.39
N LYS A 830 -16.43 -11.85 17.40
CA LYS A 830 -15.80 -10.52 17.44
C LYS A 830 -16.05 -9.73 16.15
N ALA A 831 -15.96 -10.38 14.98
CA ALA A 831 -16.22 -9.76 13.68
C ALA A 831 -17.65 -9.21 13.58
N LEU A 832 -18.65 -10.06 13.86
CA LEU A 832 -20.07 -9.68 13.81
C LEU A 832 -20.41 -8.50 14.75
N ARG A 833 -19.82 -8.46 15.96
CA ARG A 833 -19.97 -7.30 16.87
C ARG A 833 -19.39 -6.02 16.26
N ALA A 834 -18.16 -6.08 15.76
CA ALA A 834 -17.47 -4.93 15.18
C ALA A 834 -18.22 -4.36 13.96
N LEU A 835 -18.74 -5.23 13.08
CA LEU A 835 -19.57 -4.82 11.95
C LEU A 835 -20.89 -4.18 12.41
N LYS A 836 -21.57 -4.78 13.40
CA LYS A 836 -22.81 -4.21 13.94
C LYS A 836 -22.60 -2.81 14.52
N PHE A 837 -21.53 -2.59 15.27
CA PHE A 837 -21.21 -1.25 15.80
C PHE A 837 -20.89 -0.24 14.68
N ALA A 838 -20.16 -0.65 13.64
CA ALA A 838 -19.84 0.23 12.51
C ALA A 838 -21.10 0.66 11.73
N LEU A 839 -22.01 -0.27 11.45
CA LEU A 839 -23.26 0.01 10.71
C LEU A 839 -24.22 0.96 11.42
N VAL A 840 -24.12 1.10 12.76
CA VAL A 840 -24.97 2.02 13.55
C VAL A 840 -24.49 3.48 13.47
N ALA A 841 -23.25 3.74 13.04
CA ALA A 841 -22.68 5.09 12.94
C ALA A 841 -22.12 5.38 11.53
N PRO A 842 -22.97 5.45 10.47
CA PRO A 842 -22.56 5.58 9.07
C PRO A 842 -22.08 7.00 8.69
N ASN A 843 -21.03 7.48 9.35
CA ASN A 843 -20.51 8.85 9.19
C ASN A 843 -19.70 9.10 7.92
N ASN A 844 -19.44 8.11 7.06
CA ASN A 844 -18.57 8.30 5.89
C ASN A 844 -18.90 7.38 4.70
N SER A 845 -19.48 7.95 3.64
CA SER A 845 -19.75 7.26 2.36
C SER A 845 -18.47 6.82 1.62
N GLN A 846 -17.30 7.36 1.99
CA GLN A 846 -16.02 6.99 1.39
C GLN A 846 -15.53 5.57 1.80
N GLN A 847 -16.19 4.91 2.76
CA GLN A 847 -15.78 3.58 3.25
C GLN A 847 -16.55 2.40 2.62
N TYR A 848 -17.41 2.63 1.62
CA TYR A 848 -18.25 1.61 0.94
C TYR A 848 -17.52 0.29 0.66
N THR A 849 -16.36 0.34 0.00
CA THR A 849 -15.59 -0.84 -0.39
C THR A 849 -15.11 -1.65 0.81
N VAL A 850 -14.84 -1.02 1.96
CA VAL A 850 -14.42 -1.70 3.19
C VAL A 850 -15.62 -2.40 3.85
N TYR A 851 -16.80 -1.76 3.88
CA TYR A 851 -18.05 -2.40 4.34
C TYR A 851 -18.40 -3.62 3.51
N LEU A 852 -18.32 -3.49 2.18
CA LEU A 852 -18.60 -4.58 1.25
C LEU A 852 -17.59 -5.73 1.43
N THR A 853 -16.29 -5.42 1.55
CA THR A 853 -15.24 -6.43 1.81
C THR A 853 -15.48 -7.15 3.15
N ALA A 854 -15.88 -6.43 4.20
CA ALA A 854 -16.16 -7.01 5.52
C ALA A 854 -17.41 -7.90 5.54
N MET A 855 -18.44 -7.61 4.74
CA MET A 855 -19.59 -8.52 4.60
C MET A 855 -19.24 -9.78 3.80
N LEU A 856 -18.51 -9.62 2.68
CA LEU A 856 -18.08 -10.75 1.84
C LEU A 856 -17.03 -11.63 2.54
N SER A 857 -16.27 -11.10 3.48
CA SER A 857 -15.38 -11.90 4.32
C SER A 857 -16.11 -12.75 5.37
N LEU A 858 -17.36 -12.40 5.74
CA LEU A 858 -18.21 -13.28 6.55
C LEU A 858 -18.76 -14.45 5.70
N VAL A 859 -19.14 -14.21 4.44
CA VAL A 859 -19.44 -15.29 3.48
C VAL A 859 -18.24 -16.24 3.32
N THR A 860 -17.02 -15.70 3.37
CA THR A 860 -15.78 -16.51 3.35
C THR A 860 -15.63 -17.40 4.59
N ILE A 861 -16.13 -16.97 5.77
CA ILE A 861 -16.20 -17.82 6.96
C ILE A 861 -17.12 -19.01 6.68
N ASP A 862 -18.32 -18.76 6.14
CA ASP A 862 -19.31 -19.79 5.83
C ASP A 862 -18.79 -20.82 4.82
N THR A 863 -18.05 -20.38 3.79
CA THR A 863 -17.34 -21.29 2.85
C THR A 863 -16.32 -22.20 3.56
N MET A 864 -15.63 -21.68 4.58
CA MET A 864 -14.63 -22.43 5.34
C MET A 864 -15.27 -23.32 6.42
N THR A 865 -16.37 -22.92 7.04
CA THR A 865 -17.09 -23.74 8.03
C THR A 865 -17.90 -24.86 7.40
N GLY A 866 -18.53 -24.61 6.24
CA GLY A 866 -19.57 -25.46 5.64
C GLY A 866 -20.96 -25.23 6.26
N GLU A 867 -21.19 -24.05 6.85
CA GLU A 867 -22.47 -23.61 7.43
C GLU A 867 -23.23 -22.73 6.44
N ASP A 868 -24.55 -22.86 6.36
CA ASP A 868 -25.37 -22.31 5.27
C ASP A 868 -26.47 -21.31 5.70
N SER A 869 -26.57 -20.98 6.98
CA SER A 869 -27.60 -20.06 7.51
C SER A 869 -27.36 -18.58 7.22
N ASP A 870 -26.10 -18.14 7.24
CA ASP A 870 -25.77 -16.71 7.38
C ASP A 870 -25.42 -16.05 6.03
N PHE A 871 -24.84 -16.79 5.09
CA PHE A 871 -24.41 -16.25 3.79
C PHE A 871 -25.50 -15.50 2.99
N PRO A 872 -26.79 -15.91 2.98
CA PRO A 872 -27.81 -15.16 2.24
C PRO A 872 -28.11 -13.81 2.90
N ILE A 873 -27.99 -13.73 4.23
CA ILE A 873 -28.14 -12.49 5.00
C ILE A 873 -26.99 -11.54 4.67
N HIS A 874 -25.76 -12.06 4.61
CA HIS A 874 -24.58 -11.28 4.23
C HIS A 874 -24.64 -10.79 2.78
N LEU A 875 -25.02 -11.62 1.81
CA LEU A 875 -25.20 -11.21 0.41
C LEU A 875 -26.38 -10.25 0.22
N LYS A 876 -27.46 -10.38 1.01
CA LYS A 876 -28.57 -9.40 1.02
C LYS A 876 -28.10 -8.04 1.57
N GLY A 877 -27.33 -8.04 2.66
CA GLY A 877 -26.70 -6.82 3.19
C GLY A 877 -25.77 -6.13 2.19
N CYS A 878 -24.96 -6.91 1.46
CA CYS A 878 -24.11 -6.40 0.39
C CYS A 878 -24.90 -5.65 -0.70
N ARG A 879 -26.05 -6.21 -1.12
CA ARG A 879 -26.96 -5.59 -2.11
C ARG A 879 -27.74 -4.37 -1.57
N GLN A 880 -27.88 -4.23 -0.25
CA GLN A 880 -28.61 -3.12 0.39
C GLN A 880 -27.73 -1.90 0.71
N LEU A 881 -26.40 -2.01 0.59
CA LEU A 881 -25.47 -0.88 0.68
C LEU A 881 -25.65 0.04 -0.55
N GLN A 882 -26.47 1.08 -0.40
CA GLN A 882 -26.72 2.07 -1.46
C GLN A 882 -25.42 2.75 -1.94
N ARG A 883 -25.28 2.85 -3.26
CA ARG A 883 -24.21 3.61 -3.94
C ARG A 883 -24.78 4.97 -4.37
N PRO A 884 -24.02 6.08 -4.29
CA PRO A 884 -24.48 7.36 -4.84
C PRO A 884 -24.48 7.31 -6.38
N ASP A 885 -25.59 7.72 -7.01
CA ASP A 885 -25.89 7.60 -8.44
C ASP A 885 -25.03 8.46 -9.40
N HIS A 886 -23.89 8.95 -8.94
CA HIS A 886 -22.97 9.82 -9.68
C HIS A 886 -21.52 9.29 -9.69
N ALA A 887 -21.34 7.98 -9.42
CA ALA A 887 -20.05 7.35 -9.16
C ALA A 887 -19.65 6.27 -10.20
N SER A 888 -20.08 6.39 -11.46
CA SER A 888 -19.72 5.47 -12.55
C SER A 888 -18.25 5.60 -12.98
N ASP A 889 -17.80 6.81 -13.28
CA ASP A 889 -16.66 7.07 -14.16
C ASP A 889 -15.26 6.89 -13.52
N ALA A 890 -15.17 6.52 -12.23
CA ALA A 890 -13.90 6.51 -11.49
C ALA A 890 -13.82 5.49 -10.34
N LEU A 891 -14.33 4.25 -10.52
CA LEU A 891 -14.04 3.17 -9.58
C LEU A 891 -12.56 2.76 -9.60
N ASP A 892 -11.94 2.73 -8.42
CA ASP A 892 -10.61 2.14 -8.17
C ASP A 892 -10.63 0.60 -8.32
N ASP A 893 -9.49 -0.03 -8.64
CA ASP A 893 -9.40 -1.46 -9.01
C ASP A 893 -9.90 -2.38 -7.88
N SER A 894 -9.50 -2.13 -6.64
CA SER A 894 -10.02 -2.84 -5.46
C SER A 894 -11.53 -2.66 -5.28
N SER A 895 -12.11 -1.54 -5.70
CA SER A 895 -13.56 -1.32 -5.64
C SER A 895 -14.30 -2.08 -6.75
N ARG A 896 -13.73 -2.16 -7.96
CA ARG A 896 -14.24 -3.04 -9.02
C ARG A 896 -14.21 -4.50 -8.61
N GLN A 897 -13.04 -5.01 -8.18
CA GLN A 897 -12.85 -6.40 -7.73
C GLN A 897 -13.89 -6.84 -6.70
N VAL A 898 -14.09 -6.05 -5.65
CA VAL A 898 -15.03 -6.38 -4.55
C VAL A 898 -16.49 -6.30 -5.02
N SER A 899 -16.82 -5.40 -5.95
CA SER A 899 -18.14 -5.38 -6.62
C SER A 899 -18.37 -6.64 -7.46
N SER A 900 -17.37 -7.08 -8.24
CA SER A 900 -17.45 -8.31 -9.03
C SER A 900 -17.64 -9.56 -8.16
N ILE A 901 -16.98 -9.63 -6.99
CA ILE A 901 -17.22 -10.68 -5.98
C ILE A 901 -18.69 -10.65 -5.52
N CYS A 902 -19.20 -9.49 -5.14
CA CYS A 902 -20.59 -9.34 -4.69
C CYS A 902 -21.60 -9.76 -5.76
N HIS A 903 -21.41 -9.32 -7.00
CA HIS A 903 -22.29 -9.64 -8.13
C HIS A 903 -22.29 -11.15 -8.41
N PHE A 904 -21.11 -11.77 -8.51
CA PHE A 904 -21.02 -13.18 -8.86
C PHE A 904 -21.50 -14.12 -7.75
N LEU A 905 -21.16 -13.86 -6.48
CA LEU A 905 -21.70 -14.66 -5.37
C LEU A 905 -23.23 -14.51 -5.24
N SER A 906 -23.77 -13.31 -5.51
CA SER A 906 -25.23 -13.08 -5.52
C SER A 906 -25.93 -13.78 -6.69
N LEU A 907 -25.25 -13.92 -7.85
CA LEU A 907 -25.74 -14.69 -8.99
C LEU A 907 -25.74 -16.19 -8.70
N LEU A 908 -24.61 -16.76 -8.24
CA LEU A 908 -24.52 -18.17 -7.87
C LEU A 908 -25.60 -18.55 -6.83
N ALA A 909 -25.78 -17.75 -5.79
CA ALA A 909 -26.81 -17.96 -4.76
C ALA A 909 -28.26 -17.93 -5.30
N ARG A 910 -28.52 -17.21 -6.40
CA ARG A 910 -29.85 -17.23 -7.07
C ARG A 910 -30.06 -18.51 -7.88
N THR A 911 -29.02 -19.06 -8.51
CA THR A 911 -29.15 -20.33 -9.26
C THR A 911 -29.56 -21.51 -8.37
N THR A 912 -29.12 -21.53 -7.10
CA THR A 912 -29.43 -22.57 -6.11
C THR A 912 -30.48 -22.15 -5.07
N ALA A 913 -31.24 -21.08 -5.30
CA ALA A 913 -32.36 -20.72 -4.46
C ALA A 913 -33.50 -21.75 -4.55
N HIS A 914 -34.17 -22.01 -3.42
CA HIS A 914 -35.31 -22.95 -3.32
C HIS A 914 -36.48 -22.58 -4.23
N GLU A 915 -36.69 -21.28 -4.44
CA GLU A 915 -37.67 -20.72 -5.36
C GLU A 915 -36.96 -19.58 -6.10
N LEU A 916 -37.30 -19.41 -7.39
CA LEU A 916 -36.87 -18.25 -8.16
C LEU A 916 -37.78 -17.08 -7.77
N GLU A 917 -37.21 -15.90 -7.56
CA GLU A 917 -37.96 -14.68 -7.22
C GLU A 917 -38.80 -14.28 -8.46
N PRO A 918 -40.14 -14.42 -8.45
CA PRO A 918 -40.95 -14.25 -9.65
C PRO A 918 -41.03 -12.76 -10.03
N ARG A 919 -40.73 -12.44 -11.29
CA ARG A 919 -40.65 -11.06 -11.78
C ARG A 919 -41.59 -10.83 -12.98
N PRO A 920 -42.40 -9.76 -12.98
CA PRO A 920 -43.26 -9.45 -14.13
C PRO A 920 -42.45 -8.94 -15.32
N TRP A 921 -42.87 -9.30 -16.54
CA TRP A 921 -42.26 -8.82 -17.78
C TRP A 921 -42.85 -7.47 -18.21
N THR A 922 -41.98 -6.48 -18.47
CA THR A 922 -42.36 -5.14 -18.90
C THR A 922 -42.66 -5.07 -20.40
N ILE A 923 -43.64 -4.25 -20.79
CA ILE A 923 -44.10 -4.12 -22.20
C ILE A 923 -43.00 -3.53 -23.11
N GLU A 924 -42.09 -2.73 -22.55
CA GLU A 924 -40.92 -2.19 -23.24
C GLU A 924 -39.80 -3.24 -23.47
N GLY A 925 -40.05 -4.49 -23.06
CA GLY A 925 -39.06 -5.56 -22.97
C GLY A 925 -38.25 -5.51 -21.67
N PRO A 926 -37.29 -6.42 -21.49
CA PRO A 926 -36.33 -6.36 -20.41
C PRO A 926 -35.26 -5.30 -20.72
N PHE A 927 -34.92 -4.47 -19.74
CA PHE A 927 -33.75 -3.59 -19.80
C PHE A 927 -32.45 -4.42 -19.69
N PHE A 928 -32.10 -5.14 -20.77
CA PHE A 928 -30.76 -5.70 -21.00
C PHE A 928 -29.78 -4.64 -21.53
N GLU A 929 -30.12 -3.35 -21.47
CA GLU A 929 -29.31 -2.24 -22.00
C GLU A 929 -27.97 -2.06 -21.25
N GLU A 930 -27.89 -2.45 -19.97
CA GLU A 930 -26.65 -2.49 -19.21
C GLU A 930 -26.26 -3.94 -18.84
N PRO A 931 -25.03 -4.39 -19.13
CA PRO A 931 -24.55 -5.71 -18.77
C PRO A 931 -24.19 -5.79 -17.27
N TYR A 932 -24.46 -6.94 -16.65
CA TYR A 932 -24.30 -7.16 -15.19
C TYR A 932 -22.84 -7.32 -14.74
N PHE A 933 -21.98 -7.72 -15.68
CA PHE A 933 -20.52 -7.57 -15.66
C PHE A 933 -20.13 -6.80 -16.93
N HIS A 934 -19.36 -5.73 -16.83
CA HIS A 934 -18.90 -5.01 -18.01
C HIS A 934 -17.72 -5.76 -18.66
N ASP A 935 -17.46 -5.52 -19.95
CA ASP A 935 -16.28 -6.10 -20.64
C ASP A 935 -14.95 -5.69 -19.97
N ASP A 936 -14.94 -4.53 -19.31
CA ASP A 936 -13.87 -4.02 -18.44
C ASP A 936 -13.59 -4.92 -17.22
N ASP A 937 -14.58 -5.66 -16.70
CA ASP A 937 -14.51 -6.45 -15.45
C ASP A 937 -13.76 -7.79 -15.60
N THR A 938 -12.76 -7.79 -16.48
CA THR A 938 -11.82 -8.88 -16.79
C THR A 938 -11.20 -9.57 -15.57
N ASN A 939 -11.18 -8.93 -14.38
CA ASN A 939 -10.75 -9.53 -13.12
C ASN A 939 -11.47 -10.86 -12.80
N ILE A 940 -12.71 -11.04 -13.29
CA ILE A 940 -13.50 -12.27 -13.15
C ILE A 940 -12.79 -13.52 -13.71
N GLN A 941 -11.89 -13.35 -14.70
CA GLN A 941 -11.14 -14.41 -15.38
C GLN A 941 -10.28 -15.25 -14.43
N TYR A 942 -9.50 -14.59 -13.56
CA TYR A 942 -8.64 -15.30 -12.61
C TYR A 942 -9.31 -15.54 -11.25
N MET A 943 -10.36 -14.77 -10.93
CA MET A 943 -11.11 -14.93 -9.69
C MET A 943 -12.04 -16.15 -9.71
N TYR A 944 -12.66 -16.45 -10.86
CA TYR A 944 -13.68 -17.50 -10.97
C TYR A 944 -13.54 -18.43 -12.20
N GLY A 945 -12.51 -18.25 -13.04
CA GLY A 945 -12.23 -19.15 -14.18
C GLY A 945 -13.16 -18.95 -15.39
N ILE A 946 -13.85 -17.81 -15.46
CA ILE A 946 -14.84 -17.47 -16.49
C ILE A 946 -14.67 -16.03 -16.97
N THR A 947 -15.26 -15.65 -18.10
CA THR A 947 -15.22 -14.28 -18.62
C THR A 947 -16.49 -13.49 -18.28
N PRO A 948 -16.50 -12.14 -18.44
CA PRO A 948 -17.73 -11.35 -18.29
C PRO A 948 -18.87 -11.84 -19.19
N TYR A 949 -18.55 -12.37 -20.37
CA TYR A 949 -19.54 -12.97 -21.29
C TYR A 949 -20.28 -14.14 -20.64
N LEU A 950 -19.57 -15.17 -20.15
CA LEU A 950 -20.19 -16.31 -19.46
C LEU A 950 -20.93 -15.89 -18.17
N GLY A 951 -20.43 -14.87 -17.46
CA GLY A 951 -21.13 -14.28 -16.30
C GLY A 951 -22.46 -13.63 -16.68
N ASN A 952 -22.49 -12.85 -17.76
CA ASN A 952 -23.70 -12.24 -18.30
C ASN A 952 -24.67 -13.28 -18.88
N LEU A 953 -24.17 -14.33 -19.52
CA LEU A 953 -24.97 -15.43 -20.06
C LEU A 953 -25.70 -16.19 -18.95
N LEU A 954 -25.03 -16.47 -17.83
CA LEU A 954 -25.65 -17.05 -16.64
C LEU A 954 -26.67 -16.09 -16.00
N GLN A 955 -26.36 -14.78 -15.93
CA GLN A 955 -27.30 -13.77 -15.44
C GLN A 955 -28.57 -13.71 -16.29
N LYS A 956 -28.46 -13.67 -17.63
CA LYS A 956 -29.60 -13.71 -18.56
C LYS A 956 -30.45 -14.96 -18.35
N THR A 957 -29.81 -16.12 -18.24
CA THR A 957 -30.49 -17.40 -18.00
C THR A 957 -31.23 -17.40 -16.65
N CYS A 958 -30.60 -16.86 -15.60
CA CYS A 958 -31.24 -16.72 -14.29
C CYS A 958 -32.41 -15.73 -14.30
N GLN A 959 -32.30 -14.61 -15.02
CA GLN A 959 -33.38 -13.63 -15.17
C GLN A 959 -34.56 -14.18 -15.99
N ILE A 960 -34.32 -14.86 -17.11
CA ILE A 960 -35.40 -15.47 -17.91
C ILE A 960 -36.13 -16.54 -17.09
N ALA A 961 -35.43 -17.33 -16.28
CA ALA A 961 -36.07 -18.26 -15.36
C ALA A 961 -36.91 -17.55 -14.26
N GLU A 962 -36.45 -16.41 -13.72
CA GLU A 962 -37.22 -15.57 -12.78
C GLU A 962 -38.45 -14.90 -13.43
N TYR A 963 -38.38 -14.53 -14.72
CA TYR A 963 -39.53 -14.03 -15.47
C TYR A 963 -40.54 -15.16 -15.74
N LEU A 964 -40.09 -16.34 -16.17
CA LEU A 964 -40.96 -17.50 -16.38
C LEU A 964 -41.63 -17.97 -15.09
N ALA A 965 -40.95 -17.88 -13.94
CA ALA A 965 -41.53 -18.17 -12.62
C ALA A 965 -42.77 -17.32 -12.30
N PHE A 966 -42.89 -16.11 -12.86
CA PHE A 966 -44.09 -15.26 -12.69
C PHE A 966 -45.29 -15.73 -13.54
N TYR A 967 -45.04 -16.40 -14.67
CA TYR A 967 -46.08 -16.83 -15.62
C TYR A 967 -46.45 -18.33 -15.52
N GLN A 968 -46.02 -19.04 -14.47
CA GLN A 968 -46.30 -20.48 -14.30
C GLN A 968 -47.81 -20.80 -14.26
N ASP A 969 -48.63 -19.91 -13.69
CA ASP A 969 -50.09 -20.02 -13.60
C ASP A 969 -50.84 -19.07 -14.57
N GLY A 970 -50.17 -18.52 -15.60
CA GLY A 970 -50.71 -17.43 -16.43
C GLY A 970 -50.38 -17.50 -17.92
N GLU A 971 -50.96 -16.59 -18.71
CA GLU A 971 -50.69 -16.48 -20.15
C GLU A 971 -49.37 -15.72 -20.38
N MET A 972 -48.39 -16.39 -21.01
CA MET A 972 -47.04 -15.87 -21.20
C MET A 972 -46.95 -14.87 -22.37
N PRO A 973 -46.28 -13.71 -22.22
CA PRO A 973 -46.05 -12.78 -23.33
C PRO A 973 -45.22 -13.40 -24.46
N ALA A 974 -45.65 -13.23 -25.72
CA ALA A 974 -44.93 -13.74 -26.89
C ALA A 974 -43.48 -13.21 -27.00
N ILE A 975 -43.22 -12.00 -26.50
CA ILE A 975 -41.88 -11.37 -26.48
C ILE A 975 -40.94 -12.12 -25.49
N LEU A 976 -41.47 -12.71 -24.42
CA LEU A 976 -40.68 -13.56 -23.51
C LEU A 976 -40.32 -14.89 -24.18
N LEU A 977 -41.22 -15.48 -24.99
CA LEU A 977 -40.92 -16.66 -25.80
C LEU A 977 -39.80 -16.38 -26.82
N GLU A 978 -39.85 -15.22 -27.49
CA GLU A 978 -38.80 -14.77 -28.42
C GLU A 978 -37.46 -14.58 -27.69
N ALA A 979 -37.46 -14.01 -26.48
CA ALA A 979 -36.26 -13.87 -25.65
C ALA A 979 -35.68 -15.23 -25.19
N CYS A 980 -36.52 -16.23 -24.89
CA CYS A 980 -36.06 -17.60 -24.61
C CYS A 980 -35.34 -18.22 -25.82
N SER A 981 -35.86 -18.01 -27.03
CA SER A 981 -35.22 -18.48 -28.27
C SER A 981 -33.93 -17.73 -28.58
N ALA A 982 -33.89 -16.42 -28.35
CA ALA A 982 -32.66 -15.64 -28.52
C ALA A 982 -31.56 -16.07 -27.53
N LEU A 983 -31.93 -16.39 -26.29
CA LEU A 983 -31.00 -16.94 -25.30
C LEU A 983 -30.51 -18.35 -25.68
N TYR A 984 -31.36 -19.20 -26.26
CA TYR A 984 -30.96 -20.50 -26.80
C TYR A 984 -29.83 -20.32 -27.82
N ASP A 985 -30.05 -19.47 -28.83
CA ASP A 985 -29.05 -19.20 -29.87
C ASP A 985 -27.77 -18.56 -29.30
N GLU A 986 -27.88 -17.67 -28.30
CA GLU A 986 -26.72 -17.08 -27.62
C GLU A 986 -25.91 -18.12 -26.81
N ILE A 987 -26.57 -19.05 -26.13
CA ILE A 987 -25.89 -20.14 -25.41
C ILE A 987 -25.21 -21.10 -26.40
N PHE A 988 -25.89 -21.52 -27.47
CA PHE A 988 -25.39 -22.62 -28.33
C PHE A 988 -24.54 -22.15 -29.53
N SER A 989 -24.44 -20.85 -29.79
CA SER A 989 -23.46 -20.29 -30.74
C SER A 989 -22.08 -20.01 -30.12
N TRP A 990 -21.96 -20.01 -28.79
CA TRP A 990 -20.69 -19.80 -28.09
C TRP A 990 -19.69 -20.96 -28.31
N GLY A 991 -18.40 -20.63 -28.38
CA GLY A 991 -17.32 -21.62 -28.38
C GLY A 991 -16.03 -21.06 -27.75
N ILE A 992 -15.17 -21.95 -27.24
CA ILE A 992 -13.98 -21.54 -26.47
C ILE A 992 -12.96 -20.68 -27.23
N GLU A 993 -12.99 -20.68 -28.57
CA GLU A 993 -12.12 -19.83 -29.41
C GLU A 993 -12.69 -18.41 -29.63
N SER A 994 -13.92 -18.10 -29.18
CA SER A 994 -14.40 -16.71 -29.09
C SER A 994 -14.05 -16.03 -27.77
N GLU A 995 -13.50 -16.75 -26.79
CA GLU A 995 -13.12 -16.20 -25.48
C GLU A 995 -11.70 -15.62 -25.45
N SER A 996 -11.54 -14.53 -24.70
CA SER A 996 -10.30 -13.75 -24.63
C SER A 996 -9.76 -13.60 -23.20
N PHE A 997 -8.96 -14.58 -22.76
CA PHE A 997 -8.31 -14.61 -21.44
C PHE A 997 -7.14 -13.63 -21.30
N HIS A 998 -7.38 -12.34 -21.58
CA HIS A 998 -6.37 -11.29 -21.74
C HIS A 998 -5.53 -10.97 -20.49
N LEU A 999 -6.02 -11.22 -19.27
CA LEU A 999 -5.25 -10.92 -18.05
C LEU A 999 -4.20 -11.98 -17.69
N ILE A 1000 -4.21 -13.13 -18.36
CA ILE A 1000 -3.55 -14.34 -17.88
C ILE A 1000 -2.39 -14.65 -18.82
N SER A 1001 -1.17 -14.52 -18.29
CA SER A 1001 0.04 -14.43 -19.11
C SER A 1001 0.27 -15.69 -19.94
N LEU A 1002 0.55 -15.48 -21.23
CA LEU A 1002 1.00 -16.54 -22.15
C LEU A 1002 2.34 -17.18 -21.71
N GLU A 1003 3.00 -16.63 -20.69
CA GLU A 1003 4.19 -17.20 -20.04
C GLU A 1003 3.87 -18.43 -19.15
N GLU A 1004 2.63 -18.61 -18.68
CA GLU A 1004 2.19 -19.78 -17.87
C GLU A 1004 1.09 -20.59 -18.59
N PRO A 1005 1.43 -21.45 -19.58
CA PRO A 1005 0.45 -22.15 -20.41
C PRO A 1005 -0.49 -23.07 -19.60
N THR A 1006 -0.01 -23.68 -18.51
CA THR A 1006 -0.82 -24.56 -17.65
C THR A 1006 -2.01 -23.84 -17.00
N MET A 1007 -1.85 -22.58 -16.58
CA MET A 1007 -2.96 -21.80 -16.00
C MET A 1007 -4.01 -21.45 -17.06
N LEU A 1008 -3.57 -21.15 -18.29
CA LEU A 1008 -4.47 -20.90 -19.42
C LEU A 1008 -5.27 -22.15 -19.81
N GLU A 1009 -4.65 -23.34 -19.79
CA GLU A 1009 -5.34 -24.60 -20.04
C GLU A 1009 -6.36 -24.95 -18.93
N ILE A 1010 -5.99 -24.82 -17.65
CA ILE A 1010 -6.88 -25.02 -16.50
C ILE A 1010 -8.17 -24.18 -16.66
N ILE A 1011 -8.04 -22.92 -17.07
CA ILE A 1011 -9.18 -22.01 -17.25
C ILE A 1011 -9.99 -22.34 -18.50
N ARG A 1012 -9.35 -22.73 -19.60
CA ARG A 1012 -10.07 -23.20 -20.79
C ARG A 1012 -10.97 -24.40 -20.47
N TYR A 1013 -10.50 -25.34 -19.66
CA TYR A 1013 -11.32 -26.44 -19.16
C TYR A 1013 -12.42 -25.98 -18.19
N GLN A 1014 -12.14 -25.05 -17.27
CA GLN A 1014 -13.15 -24.50 -16.35
C GLN A 1014 -14.26 -23.74 -17.09
N ALA A 1015 -13.92 -22.91 -18.09
CA ALA A 1015 -14.88 -22.18 -18.91
C ALA A 1015 -15.76 -23.11 -19.76
N LEU A 1016 -15.19 -24.17 -20.36
CA LEU A 1016 -15.93 -25.22 -21.07
C LEU A 1016 -16.92 -25.97 -20.15
N ALA A 1017 -16.48 -26.28 -18.92
CA ALA A 1017 -17.35 -26.87 -17.90
C ALA A 1017 -18.47 -25.90 -17.47
N PHE A 1018 -18.15 -24.62 -17.27
CA PHE A 1018 -19.10 -23.60 -16.85
C PHE A 1018 -20.18 -23.32 -17.92
N HIS A 1019 -19.78 -23.18 -19.19
CA HIS A 1019 -20.71 -23.08 -20.32
C HIS A 1019 -21.66 -24.29 -20.41
N SER A 1020 -21.11 -25.50 -20.29
CA SER A 1020 -21.91 -26.73 -20.30
C SER A 1020 -22.91 -26.78 -19.13
N ALA A 1021 -22.56 -26.22 -17.97
CA ALA A 1021 -23.45 -26.10 -16.83
C ALA A 1021 -24.51 -24.99 -17.00
N ILE A 1022 -24.20 -23.88 -17.68
CA ILE A 1022 -25.22 -22.89 -18.12
C ILE A 1022 -26.25 -23.57 -19.02
N ALA A 1023 -25.82 -24.41 -19.96
CA ALA A 1023 -26.73 -25.16 -20.84
C ALA A 1023 -27.64 -26.13 -20.05
N ILE A 1024 -27.10 -26.90 -19.09
CA ILE A 1024 -27.94 -27.76 -18.22
C ILE A 1024 -28.91 -26.90 -17.39
N PHE A 1025 -28.44 -25.79 -16.81
CA PHE A 1025 -29.29 -24.89 -16.03
C PHE A 1025 -30.43 -24.29 -16.87
N TYR A 1026 -30.15 -23.86 -18.10
CA TYR A 1026 -31.16 -23.44 -19.09
C TYR A 1026 -32.20 -24.55 -19.32
N TYR A 1027 -31.78 -25.76 -19.70
CA TYR A 1027 -32.69 -26.86 -19.99
C TYR A 1027 -33.55 -27.29 -18.79
N ARG A 1028 -33.06 -27.17 -17.54
CA ARG A 1028 -33.80 -27.58 -16.33
C ARG A 1028 -34.55 -26.45 -15.61
N ALA A 1029 -34.34 -25.19 -16.02
CA ALA A 1029 -35.03 -24.02 -15.44
C ALA A 1029 -35.93 -23.26 -16.43
N ILE A 1030 -35.77 -23.48 -17.76
CA ILE A 1030 -36.52 -22.79 -18.82
C ILE A 1030 -37.32 -23.79 -19.66
N GLU A 1031 -36.69 -24.80 -20.27
CA GLU A 1031 -37.37 -25.76 -21.15
C GLU A 1031 -37.95 -27.00 -20.42
N ASN A 1032 -37.50 -27.27 -19.19
CA ASN A 1032 -37.79 -28.49 -18.41
C ASN A 1032 -37.52 -29.81 -19.18
N SER A 1033 -36.44 -29.85 -19.96
CA SER A 1033 -36.05 -30.99 -20.81
C SER A 1033 -35.72 -32.25 -20.00
N SER A 1034 -35.81 -33.42 -20.62
CA SER A 1034 -35.57 -34.71 -19.96
C SER A 1034 -34.12 -34.86 -19.47
N PRO A 1035 -33.88 -35.42 -18.27
CA PRO A 1035 -32.52 -35.72 -17.78
C PRO A 1035 -31.67 -36.57 -18.71
N VAL A 1036 -32.31 -37.45 -19.51
CA VAL A 1036 -31.61 -38.36 -20.43
C VAL A 1036 -30.83 -37.58 -21.51
N ASP A 1037 -31.41 -36.49 -22.02
CA ASP A 1037 -30.86 -35.72 -23.13
C ASP A 1037 -29.67 -34.84 -22.71
N LEU A 1038 -29.42 -34.71 -21.40
CA LEU A 1038 -28.37 -33.86 -20.83
C LEU A 1038 -27.10 -34.61 -20.42
N GLN A 1039 -27.11 -35.95 -20.43
CA GLN A 1039 -26.00 -36.74 -19.88
C GLN A 1039 -24.68 -36.59 -20.67
N GLU A 1040 -24.73 -36.24 -21.97
CA GLU A 1040 -23.53 -35.87 -22.73
C GLU A 1040 -22.86 -34.62 -22.14
N ARG A 1041 -23.66 -33.61 -21.75
CA ARG A 1041 -23.16 -32.37 -21.12
C ARG A 1041 -22.65 -32.64 -19.71
N VAL A 1042 -23.32 -33.48 -18.93
CA VAL A 1042 -22.84 -33.96 -17.61
C VAL A 1042 -21.46 -34.61 -17.75
N GLY A 1043 -21.28 -35.50 -18.74
CA GLY A 1043 -20.00 -36.15 -19.03
C GLY A 1043 -18.91 -35.18 -19.49
N ALA A 1044 -19.27 -34.17 -20.31
CA ALA A 1044 -18.34 -33.12 -20.74
C ALA A 1044 -17.84 -32.27 -19.56
N ILE A 1045 -18.72 -31.91 -18.63
CA ILE A 1045 -18.36 -31.16 -17.40
C ILE A 1045 -17.42 -32.00 -16.54
N TRP A 1046 -17.78 -33.26 -16.25
CA TRP A 1046 -16.93 -34.16 -15.47
C TRP A 1046 -15.52 -34.31 -16.07
N LYS A 1047 -15.44 -34.51 -17.39
CA LYS A 1047 -14.18 -34.64 -18.12
C LYS A 1047 -13.32 -33.38 -18.00
N ASN A 1048 -13.89 -32.21 -18.29
CA ASN A 1048 -13.15 -30.95 -18.28
C ASN A 1048 -12.69 -30.57 -16.87
N LEU A 1049 -13.55 -30.72 -15.85
CA LEU A 1049 -13.15 -30.47 -14.46
C LEU A 1049 -12.07 -31.47 -13.99
N SER A 1050 -12.14 -32.73 -14.39
CA SER A 1050 -11.11 -33.72 -14.04
C SER A 1050 -9.76 -33.36 -14.67
N LEU A 1051 -9.72 -32.97 -15.96
CA LEU A 1051 -8.51 -32.50 -16.64
C LEU A 1051 -7.92 -31.23 -15.99
N ALA A 1052 -8.77 -30.30 -15.56
CA ALA A 1052 -8.32 -29.11 -14.83
C ALA A 1052 -7.66 -29.46 -13.48
N GLU A 1053 -8.21 -30.41 -12.74
CA GLU A 1053 -7.63 -30.88 -11.48
C GLU A 1053 -6.37 -31.74 -11.69
N ASP A 1054 -6.29 -32.52 -12.76
CA ASP A 1054 -5.09 -33.28 -13.13
C ASP A 1054 -3.92 -32.35 -13.48
N LEU A 1055 -4.17 -31.25 -14.21
CA LEU A 1055 -3.17 -30.21 -14.46
C LEU A 1055 -2.73 -29.51 -13.16
N LYS A 1056 -3.65 -29.25 -12.22
CA LYS A 1056 -3.30 -28.68 -10.91
C LYS A 1056 -2.44 -29.61 -10.07
N ASP A 1057 -2.78 -30.89 -9.97
CA ASP A 1057 -1.99 -31.88 -9.23
C ASP A 1057 -0.61 -32.11 -9.88
N ALA A 1058 -0.49 -31.99 -11.20
CA ALA A 1058 0.79 -32.01 -11.91
C ALA A 1058 1.65 -30.73 -11.67
N TYR A 1059 1.02 -29.57 -11.56
CA TYR A 1059 1.69 -28.28 -11.29
C TYR A 1059 2.09 -28.10 -9.81
N SER A 1060 1.25 -28.59 -8.89
CA SER A 1060 1.26 -28.20 -7.48
C SER A 1060 1.94 -29.25 -6.60
N CYS A 1061 3.28 -29.25 -6.57
CA CYS A 1061 4.10 -30.20 -5.81
C CYS A 1061 4.08 -29.98 -4.27
N GLY A 1062 2.90 -29.84 -3.66
CA GLY A 1062 2.68 -29.78 -2.22
C GLY A 1062 2.08 -28.47 -1.71
N ASP A 1063 2.89 -27.41 -1.71
CA ASP A 1063 2.73 -26.29 -0.76
C ASP A 1063 1.59 -25.29 -1.04
N LYS A 1064 1.04 -25.25 -2.25
CA LYS A 1064 -0.05 -24.33 -2.62
C LYS A 1064 -1.09 -25.02 -3.47
N ARG A 1065 -2.36 -24.64 -3.27
CA ARG A 1065 -3.53 -25.22 -3.93
C ARG A 1065 -4.56 -24.13 -4.24
N ALA A 1066 -5.17 -24.23 -5.42
CA ALA A 1066 -6.19 -23.32 -5.96
C ALA A 1066 -7.46 -24.14 -6.19
N ALA A 1067 -8.55 -23.90 -5.46
CA ALA A 1067 -9.70 -24.80 -5.44
C ALA A 1067 -10.57 -24.66 -6.70
N PRO A 1068 -11.14 -25.73 -7.28
CA PRO A 1068 -12.06 -25.61 -8.41
C PRO A 1068 -13.33 -24.87 -8.00
N MET A 1069 -13.82 -24.01 -8.89
CA MET A 1069 -15.19 -23.46 -8.81
C MET A 1069 -16.20 -24.60 -8.79
N SER A 1070 -16.97 -24.74 -7.71
CA SER A 1070 -17.83 -25.91 -7.54
C SER A 1070 -19.11 -25.91 -8.39
N TRP A 1071 -19.59 -24.73 -8.82
CA TRP A 1071 -20.90 -24.59 -9.49
C TRP A 1071 -21.15 -25.58 -10.64
N PRO A 1072 -20.23 -25.75 -11.62
CA PRO A 1072 -20.48 -26.68 -12.72
C PRO A 1072 -20.58 -28.14 -12.25
N ALA A 1073 -19.77 -28.53 -11.25
CA ALA A 1073 -19.84 -29.85 -10.64
C ALA A 1073 -21.13 -30.06 -9.83
N PHE A 1074 -21.65 -29.03 -9.17
CA PHE A 1074 -22.90 -29.11 -8.42
C PHE A 1074 -24.07 -29.36 -9.37
N ILE A 1075 -24.23 -28.51 -10.39
CA ILE A 1075 -25.29 -28.64 -11.41
C ILE A 1075 -25.21 -30.01 -12.11
N ALA A 1076 -24.01 -30.41 -12.56
CA ALA A 1076 -23.84 -31.65 -13.30
C ALA A 1076 -24.00 -32.92 -12.44
N ALA A 1077 -23.55 -32.91 -11.17
CA ALA A 1077 -23.76 -34.04 -10.28
C ALA A 1077 -25.23 -34.19 -9.88
N CYS A 1078 -25.96 -33.09 -9.66
CA CYS A 1078 -27.40 -33.10 -9.41
C CYS A 1078 -28.19 -33.73 -10.58
N GLU A 1079 -27.80 -33.47 -11.83
CA GLU A 1079 -28.44 -34.03 -13.03
C GLU A 1079 -27.93 -35.44 -13.41
N ALA A 1080 -26.93 -35.98 -12.72
CA ALA A 1080 -26.23 -37.20 -13.15
C ALA A 1080 -27.04 -38.50 -12.94
N THR A 1081 -27.21 -39.27 -14.01
CA THR A 1081 -27.71 -40.66 -13.93
C THR A 1081 -26.59 -41.64 -13.59
N ASP A 1082 -25.41 -41.52 -14.20
CA ASP A 1082 -24.20 -42.17 -13.69
C ASP A 1082 -23.54 -41.32 -12.60
N ARG A 1083 -23.69 -41.79 -11.36
CA ARG A 1083 -23.24 -41.10 -10.15
C ARG A 1083 -21.83 -41.50 -9.71
N GLN A 1084 -21.25 -42.59 -10.26
CA GLN A 1084 -19.93 -43.09 -9.82
C GLN A 1084 -18.76 -42.14 -10.15
N PRO A 1085 -18.68 -41.52 -11.35
CA PRO A 1085 -17.63 -40.53 -11.66
C PRO A 1085 -17.69 -39.31 -10.74
N TRP A 1086 -18.91 -38.93 -10.31
CA TRP A 1086 -19.15 -37.81 -9.41
C TRP A 1086 -18.80 -38.12 -7.95
N VAL A 1087 -19.02 -39.35 -7.46
CA VAL A 1087 -18.52 -39.78 -6.14
C VAL A 1087 -17.00 -39.56 -6.06
N ALA A 1088 -16.25 -40.08 -7.04
CA ALA A 1088 -14.79 -39.94 -7.07
C ALA A 1088 -14.33 -38.47 -7.17
N TRP A 1089 -15.03 -37.63 -7.95
CA TRP A 1089 -14.70 -36.20 -8.06
C TRP A 1089 -15.00 -35.44 -6.77
N TRP A 1090 -16.16 -35.66 -6.15
CA TRP A 1090 -16.56 -35.00 -4.90
C TRP A 1090 -15.73 -35.46 -3.70
N GLU A 1091 -15.21 -36.68 -3.70
CA GLU A 1091 -14.20 -37.16 -2.74
C GLU A 1091 -12.83 -36.50 -2.98
N ARG A 1092 -12.37 -36.38 -4.23
CA ARG A 1092 -11.09 -35.70 -4.57
C ARG A 1092 -11.04 -34.27 -4.04
N VAL A 1093 -12.10 -33.47 -4.24
CA VAL A 1093 -12.11 -32.06 -3.81
C VAL A 1093 -12.23 -31.87 -2.28
N GLN A 1094 -12.56 -32.91 -1.50
CA GLN A 1094 -12.41 -32.83 -0.03
C GLN A 1094 -10.94 -32.58 0.37
N GLY A 1095 -9.97 -32.93 -0.49
CA GLY A 1095 -8.54 -32.66 -0.31
C GLY A 1095 -8.14 -31.17 -0.26
N TYR A 1096 -9.05 -30.24 -0.57
CA TYR A 1096 -8.85 -28.80 -0.33
C TYR A 1096 -9.23 -28.37 1.10
N SER A 1097 -9.89 -29.25 1.88
CA SER A 1097 -10.33 -29.00 3.28
C SER A 1097 -11.26 -27.80 3.47
N MET A 1098 -11.94 -27.32 2.42
CA MET A 1098 -12.98 -26.30 2.52
C MET A 1098 -14.29 -26.94 2.98
N GLY A 1099 -14.95 -26.36 3.99
CA GLY A 1099 -16.20 -26.89 4.54
C GLY A 1099 -17.33 -26.95 3.49
N ASN A 1100 -17.33 -26.02 2.53
CA ASN A 1100 -18.33 -25.95 1.49
C ASN A 1100 -18.40 -27.21 0.60
N PHE A 1101 -17.26 -27.77 0.16
CA PHE A 1101 -17.26 -29.02 -0.62
C PHE A 1101 -17.89 -30.19 0.15
N LYS A 1102 -17.75 -30.21 1.48
CA LYS A 1102 -18.36 -31.23 2.35
C LYS A 1102 -19.85 -30.99 2.59
N ARG A 1103 -20.31 -29.73 2.54
CA ARG A 1103 -21.73 -29.36 2.61
C ARG A 1103 -22.44 -29.67 1.29
N GLN A 1104 -21.90 -29.20 0.17
CA GLN A 1104 -22.43 -29.45 -1.18
C GLN A 1104 -22.55 -30.95 -1.48
N TRP A 1105 -21.52 -31.74 -1.19
CA TRP A 1105 -21.56 -33.18 -1.41
C TRP A 1105 -22.70 -33.88 -0.65
N LYS A 1106 -22.96 -33.48 0.60
CA LYS A 1106 -24.12 -33.98 1.36
C LYS A 1106 -25.46 -33.58 0.75
N VAL A 1107 -25.59 -32.36 0.23
CA VAL A 1107 -26.85 -31.91 -0.40
C VAL A 1107 -27.09 -32.62 -1.73
N ILE A 1108 -26.03 -32.90 -2.50
CA ILE A 1108 -26.12 -33.75 -3.71
C ILE A 1108 -26.59 -35.16 -3.35
N GLN A 1109 -26.02 -35.76 -2.29
CA GLN A 1109 -26.48 -37.07 -1.78
C GLN A 1109 -27.94 -37.04 -1.28
N GLU A 1110 -28.39 -35.93 -0.69
CA GLU A 1110 -29.77 -35.74 -0.24
C GLU A 1110 -30.74 -35.60 -1.43
N ILE A 1111 -30.39 -34.78 -2.43
CA ILE A 1111 -31.10 -34.68 -3.73
C ILE A 1111 -31.21 -36.05 -4.41
N TRP A 1112 -30.10 -36.77 -4.51
CA TRP A 1112 -30.03 -38.12 -5.07
C TRP A 1112 -30.87 -39.16 -4.31
N SER A 1113 -31.09 -38.95 -3.01
CA SER A 1113 -31.98 -39.78 -2.20
C SER A 1113 -33.44 -39.44 -2.49
N ILE A 1114 -33.77 -38.14 -2.53
CA ILE A 1114 -35.12 -37.63 -2.81
C ILE A 1114 -35.59 -38.11 -4.19
N MET A 1115 -34.83 -37.83 -5.26
CA MET A 1115 -35.16 -38.21 -6.64
C MET A 1115 -35.21 -39.74 -6.88
N ASN A 1116 -34.65 -40.53 -5.96
CA ASN A 1116 -34.75 -42.00 -5.99
C ASN A 1116 -35.93 -42.55 -5.17
N SER A 1117 -36.61 -41.70 -4.39
CA SER A 1117 -37.66 -42.09 -3.44
C SER A 1117 -39.04 -41.52 -3.76
N ASP A 1118 -39.09 -40.41 -4.50
CA ASP A 1118 -40.32 -39.73 -4.90
C ASP A 1118 -40.38 -39.64 -6.43
N GLU A 1119 -41.17 -40.52 -7.06
CA GLU A 1119 -41.29 -40.61 -8.53
C GLU A 1119 -41.87 -39.32 -9.17
N ASN A 1120 -42.45 -38.41 -8.37
CA ASN A 1120 -42.94 -37.12 -8.84
C ASN A 1120 -41.80 -36.09 -9.03
N VAL A 1121 -40.62 -36.32 -8.43
CA VAL A 1121 -39.54 -35.33 -8.33
C VAL A 1121 -38.45 -35.59 -9.37
N VAL A 1122 -38.79 -35.26 -10.62
CA VAL A 1122 -37.92 -35.48 -11.80
C VAL A 1122 -36.83 -34.40 -11.94
N ASN A 1123 -36.97 -33.25 -11.27
CA ASN A 1123 -36.02 -32.14 -11.33
C ASN A 1123 -35.24 -32.00 -10.02
N TRP A 1124 -33.90 -31.87 -10.11
CA TRP A 1124 -33.06 -31.64 -8.94
C TRP A 1124 -33.37 -30.30 -8.25
N ARG A 1125 -33.95 -29.33 -8.97
CA ARG A 1125 -34.42 -28.07 -8.39
C ARG A 1125 -35.54 -28.30 -7.39
N ASP A 1126 -36.48 -29.17 -7.72
CA ASP A 1126 -37.61 -29.54 -6.85
C ASP A 1126 -37.13 -30.40 -5.67
N ALA A 1127 -36.17 -31.30 -5.91
CA ALA A 1127 -35.51 -32.05 -4.83
C ALA A 1127 -34.72 -31.12 -3.87
N LEU A 1128 -34.03 -30.11 -4.40
CA LEU A 1128 -33.32 -29.10 -3.60
C LEU A 1128 -34.31 -28.23 -2.79
N LYS A 1129 -35.45 -27.87 -3.39
CA LYS A 1129 -36.57 -27.20 -2.69
C LYS A 1129 -37.11 -28.07 -1.55
N GLN A 1130 -37.41 -29.34 -1.80
CA GLN A 1130 -37.89 -30.32 -0.81
C GLN A 1130 -36.88 -30.60 0.30
N SER A 1131 -35.57 -30.50 0.01
CA SER A 1131 -34.50 -30.68 1.01
C SER A 1131 -34.43 -29.54 2.05
N GLY A 1132 -34.87 -28.33 1.70
CA GLY A 1132 -34.73 -27.13 2.54
C GLY A 1132 -33.28 -26.75 2.89
N LYS A 1133 -32.28 -27.22 2.13
CA LYS A 1133 -30.85 -26.90 2.36
C LYS A 1133 -30.38 -25.74 1.50
N LEU A 1134 -29.84 -24.70 2.13
CA LEU A 1134 -29.25 -23.57 1.43
C LEU A 1134 -27.86 -23.96 0.91
N VAL A 1135 -27.55 -23.56 -0.32
CA VAL A 1135 -26.25 -23.86 -0.96
C VAL A 1135 -25.70 -22.61 -1.62
N LEU A 1136 -24.47 -22.23 -1.25
CA LEU A 1136 -23.63 -21.34 -2.03
C LEU A 1136 -22.63 -22.21 -2.82
N PRO A 1137 -22.85 -22.48 -4.11
CA PRO A 1137 -22.03 -23.39 -4.90
C PRO A 1137 -20.75 -22.69 -5.41
N ILE A 1138 -19.78 -22.51 -4.50
CA ILE A 1138 -18.42 -22.03 -4.78
C ILE A 1138 -17.37 -23.04 -4.31
#